data_AF-A0A6J2WC49-F1
#
_entry.id   AF-A0A6J2WC49-F1
#
_cell.length_a   1.000
_cell.length_b   1.000
_cell.length_c   1.000
_cell.angle_alpha   90.00
_cell.angle_beta   90.00
_cell.angle_gamma   90.00
#
_symmetry.space_group_name_H-M   'P 1'
#
loop_
_entity.id
_entity.type
_entity.pdbx_description
1 polymer ?
#
loop_
_entity_poly.entity_id
_entity_poly.type
_entity_poly.pdbx_seq_one_letter_code
_entity_poly.pdbx_strand_id
1 'polypeptide(L)'
;MSSRRSSVCLALCLWITVIWNVDARKQDESFFTGSIYRARCASRCLSLHITRISAFFKHYQGNGSLEWCQNHKQCSKCLEPCKASWDLKENQCQDLCEPLFPKKHYECLTSCEFLRSVESVKQGDCPSPERASGFAAACVESCEEDSECSGLKKCCSNGCGHTCQIPKNVYKGAPLKPRKDLLFVELPSGQLEIRWSSKFNISVEPVLYVLQRRWNHGIHPSEDDATEWQTVAQVTEERVQLADIRPSRWYQFRVAAVNAHGTRGFTAPSKHFRSSRDPSPPPSPSNLRVTNLTTGSDGLLTALLDWTLPEEPDIPVHHFKVHWSWAVPGRAGVPAKKRRRKTTSGAKTSVELEGLLANISYTVELQAVAYWGQVRLKSSKAALQFSTALHDDSKSGSKSRKEEGPAAVSVPGKRPTGALEVGTPFYQDGQLQVRVYWKKRGDPLVSRYHVQWMPEYCAHNETKALEKSVTQENYINLPGLLFSCKYRVTVHTMKSKRRSKDQSTTFLTPACAVLRSKTQKPIPCPGEGGSVQPKVLAKPENLTAAFSIHEGNITGHFLWRVSRPQPHQRITGFQVTWAEVTTESRQNSLPNSIISQSQILPPDHNLLVVSNLRPETYYRLEVQVITAGGEGPATMKIFQTPSVNPVLQLRPKLRQQHHQKQSPEKH
;
A
#
# COMPACT_ATOMS: atom_id res chain seq x y z
N MET A 1 39.48 3.27 -59.23
CA MET A 1 39.75 4.70 -58.94
C MET A 1 38.46 5.46 -59.21
N SER A 2 37.77 5.91 -58.14
CA SER A 2 37.46 7.32 -57.83
C SER A 2 36.42 7.96 -58.81
N SER A 3 35.30 8.59 -58.46
CA SER A 3 34.88 9.31 -57.25
C SER A 3 33.38 9.66 -57.35
N ARG A 4 32.69 9.69 -56.20
CA ARG A 4 31.54 10.54 -55.79
C ARG A 4 30.38 10.85 -56.76
N ARG A 5 29.19 10.37 -56.39
CA ARG A 5 27.93 11.15 -56.46
C ARG A 5 27.19 11.05 -55.14
N SER A 6 26.95 12.20 -54.52
CA SER A 6 26.23 12.36 -53.26
C SER A 6 24.79 12.82 -53.51
N SER A 7 23.89 12.23 -52.72
CA SER A 7 22.62 12.75 -52.19
C SER A 7 21.63 13.49 -53.09
N VAL A 8 20.58 12.75 -53.50
CA VAL A 8 19.21 13.25 -53.57
C VAL A 8 18.27 12.14 -53.04
N CYS A 9 17.20 12.54 -52.34
CA CYS A 9 16.08 11.75 -51.80
C CYS A 9 16.27 11.11 -50.42
N LEU A 10 16.04 11.90 -49.36
CA LEU A 10 15.43 11.45 -48.10
C LEU A 10 14.96 12.68 -47.29
N ALA A 11 13.79 13.20 -47.64
CA ALA A 11 13.11 14.23 -46.84
C ALA A 11 11.61 14.22 -47.11
N LEU A 12 10.93 13.13 -46.74
CA LEU A 12 9.47 13.03 -46.65
C LEU A 12 9.15 11.73 -45.90
N CYS A 13 9.23 11.74 -44.57
CA CYS A 13 8.61 10.78 -43.63
C CYS A 13 9.05 11.01 -42.16
N LEU A 14 9.06 12.26 -41.66
CA LEU A 14 9.33 12.57 -40.24
C LEU A 14 8.41 13.68 -39.70
N TRP A 15 7.10 13.58 -39.91
CA TRP A 15 6.15 14.61 -39.45
C TRP A 15 4.88 14.09 -38.76
N ILE A 16 4.85 12.87 -38.17
CA ILE A 16 3.61 12.37 -37.51
C ILE A 16 3.78 11.80 -36.07
N THR A 17 4.96 11.73 -35.45
CA THR A 17 5.08 11.10 -34.09
C THR A 17 5.56 12.01 -32.95
N VAL A 18 5.22 13.31 -32.95
CA VAL A 18 5.55 14.20 -31.82
C VAL A 18 4.34 14.93 -31.20
N ILE A 19 3.12 14.75 -31.72
CA ILE A 19 1.95 15.49 -31.20
C ILE A 19 1.24 14.79 -30.02
N TRP A 20 1.46 13.49 -29.78
CA TRP A 20 0.76 12.78 -28.68
C TRP A 20 1.41 12.81 -27.29
N ASN A 21 2.62 13.35 -27.13
CA ASN A 21 3.27 13.43 -25.82
C ASN A 21 3.30 14.83 -25.20
N VAL A 22 2.84 15.86 -25.92
CA VAL A 22 2.76 17.23 -25.37
C VAL A 22 1.41 17.48 -24.70
N ASP A 23 0.32 16.92 -25.23
CA ASP A 23 -1.03 17.05 -24.63
C ASP A 23 -1.16 16.29 -23.30
N ALA A 24 -0.58 15.09 -23.20
CA ALA A 24 -0.62 14.30 -21.96
C ALA A 24 0.12 14.96 -20.79
N ARG A 25 1.18 15.74 -21.06
CA ARG A 25 1.89 16.53 -20.03
C ARG A 25 1.18 17.86 -19.69
N LYS A 26 0.45 18.46 -20.64
CA LYS A 26 -0.34 19.69 -20.42
C LYS A 26 -1.59 19.42 -19.57
N GLN A 27 -2.19 18.23 -19.71
CA GLN A 27 -3.39 17.84 -18.98
C GLN A 27 -3.11 17.43 -17.52
N ASP A 28 -1.87 17.06 -17.19
CA ASP A 28 -1.46 16.65 -15.85
C ASP A 28 -1.20 17.88 -14.94
N GLU A 29 -0.50 18.91 -15.44
CA GLU A 29 -0.30 20.18 -14.71
C GLU A 29 -1.61 20.97 -14.48
N SER A 30 -2.64 20.77 -15.32
CA SER A 30 -3.92 21.50 -15.23
C SER A 30 -4.83 21.02 -14.09
N PHE A 31 -4.75 19.73 -13.70
CA PHE A 31 -5.50 19.20 -12.56
C PHE A 31 -4.96 19.71 -11.21
N PHE A 32 -3.65 19.90 -11.09
CA PHE A 32 -3.01 20.36 -9.85
C PHE A 32 -3.20 21.87 -9.59
N THR A 33 -3.41 22.66 -10.64
CA THR A 33 -3.67 24.11 -10.57
C THR A 33 -5.15 24.42 -10.31
N GLY A 34 -6.07 23.55 -10.75
CA GLY A 34 -7.52 23.72 -10.53
C GLY A 34 -7.92 23.91 -9.06
N SER A 35 -7.31 23.20 -8.11
CA SER A 35 -7.62 23.40 -6.69
C SER A 35 -7.08 24.72 -6.14
N ILE A 36 -5.98 25.23 -6.69
CA ILE A 36 -5.46 26.56 -6.35
C ILE A 36 -6.42 27.64 -6.88
N TYR A 37 -6.87 27.56 -8.13
CA TYR A 37 -7.81 28.53 -8.70
C TYR A 37 -9.13 28.58 -7.93
N ARG A 38 -9.69 27.42 -7.59
CA ARG A 38 -10.86 27.29 -6.72
C ARG A 38 -10.62 27.88 -5.32
N ALA A 39 -9.43 27.70 -4.75
CA ALA A 39 -9.08 28.32 -3.48
C ALA A 39 -8.94 29.84 -3.56
N ARG A 40 -8.43 30.39 -4.67
CA ARG A 40 -8.41 31.85 -4.92
C ARG A 40 -9.84 32.41 -5.01
N CYS A 41 -10.71 31.72 -5.75
CA CYS A 41 -12.13 32.04 -5.86
C CYS A 41 -12.81 32.08 -4.48
N ALA A 42 -12.62 31.03 -3.68
CA ALA A 42 -13.18 30.96 -2.34
C ALA A 42 -12.62 32.04 -1.41
N SER A 43 -11.31 32.32 -1.45
CA SER A 43 -10.70 33.41 -0.68
C SER A 43 -11.31 34.78 -1.01
N ARG A 44 -11.56 35.06 -2.30
CA ARG A 44 -12.22 36.30 -2.72
C ARG A 44 -13.64 36.39 -2.14
N CYS A 45 -14.41 35.32 -2.18
CA CYS A 45 -15.74 35.28 -1.57
C CYS A 45 -15.71 35.56 -0.06
N LEU A 46 -14.74 34.97 0.65
CA LEU A 46 -14.54 35.27 2.07
C LEU A 46 -14.16 36.74 2.31
N SER A 47 -13.31 37.31 1.44
CA SER A 47 -12.88 38.71 1.51
C SER A 47 -14.07 39.67 1.42
N LEU A 48 -15.02 39.40 0.51
CA LEU A 48 -16.25 40.20 0.35
C LEU A 48 -17.14 40.21 1.60
N HIS A 49 -17.01 39.19 2.47
CA HIS A 49 -17.78 39.07 3.70
C HIS A 49 -16.94 39.18 4.99
N ILE A 50 -15.69 39.68 4.88
CA ILE A 50 -14.72 39.67 5.98
C ILE A 50 -15.18 40.42 7.23
N THR A 51 -15.96 41.49 7.07
CA THR A 51 -16.48 42.30 8.19
C THR A 51 -17.50 41.52 9.02
N ARG A 52 -18.36 40.73 8.37
CA ARG A 52 -19.34 39.86 9.04
C ARG A 52 -18.67 38.66 9.70
N ILE A 53 -17.69 38.06 9.01
CA ILE A 53 -16.85 36.99 9.54
C ILE A 53 -16.14 37.47 10.82
N SER A 54 -15.48 38.62 10.76
CA SER A 54 -14.74 39.18 11.90
C SER A 54 -15.64 39.51 13.09
N ALA A 55 -16.89 39.91 12.87
CA ALA A 55 -17.86 40.13 13.95
C ALA A 55 -18.32 38.81 14.60
N PHE A 56 -18.49 37.75 13.81
CA PHE A 56 -18.94 36.44 14.28
C PHE A 56 -17.87 35.71 15.12
N PHE A 57 -16.61 35.69 14.66
CA PHE A 57 -15.51 35.02 15.36
C PHE A 57 -14.97 35.77 16.58
N LYS A 58 -15.44 37.00 16.85
CA LYS A 58 -15.23 37.66 18.15
C LYS A 58 -16.02 37.00 19.29
N HIS A 59 -17.08 36.23 18.98
CA HIS A 59 -18.00 35.66 19.97
C HIS A 59 -18.10 34.13 19.96
N TYR A 60 -17.45 33.42 19.02
CA TYR A 60 -17.60 31.97 18.88
C TYR A 60 -16.28 31.28 18.48
N GLN A 61 -15.91 30.20 19.19
CA GLN A 61 -14.75 29.33 18.91
C GLN A 61 -15.17 28.07 18.11
N GLY A 62 -15.96 28.24 17.06
CA GLY A 62 -16.50 27.12 16.28
C GLY A 62 -16.42 27.35 14.78
N ASN A 63 -15.84 26.37 14.09
CA ASN A 63 -15.80 26.09 12.64
C ASN A 63 -15.36 27.26 11.75
N GLY A 64 -14.15 27.16 11.20
CA GLY A 64 -13.45 28.23 10.47
C GLY A 64 -14.27 28.97 9.39
N SER A 65 -13.74 30.12 8.93
CA SER A 65 -14.46 31.08 8.09
C SER A 65 -15.09 30.51 6.82
N LEU A 66 -14.50 29.44 6.26
CA LEU A 66 -15.06 28.74 5.11
C LEU A 66 -16.39 28.04 5.42
N GLU A 67 -16.48 27.36 6.55
CA GLU A 67 -17.70 26.66 6.97
C GLU A 67 -18.82 27.64 7.33
N TRP A 68 -18.47 28.77 7.98
CA TRP A 68 -19.41 29.87 8.18
C TRP A 68 -19.99 30.37 6.85
N CYS A 69 -19.14 30.56 5.83
CA CYS A 69 -19.56 31.06 4.54
C CYS A 69 -20.47 30.08 3.79
N GLN A 70 -20.19 28.78 3.89
CA GLN A 70 -21.05 27.72 3.32
C GLN A 70 -22.47 27.76 3.91
N ASN A 71 -22.60 28.11 5.19
CA ASN A 71 -23.90 28.19 5.87
C ASN A 71 -24.58 29.57 5.72
N HIS A 72 -23.87 30.60 5.25
CA HIS A 72 -24.39 31.95 5.13
C HIS A 72 -25.03 32.20 3.74
N LYS A 73 -26.31 32.61 3.72
CA LYS A 73 -27.18 32.72 2.52
C LYS A 73 -26.64 33.49 1.30
N GLN A 74 -25.73 34.46 1.48
CA GLN A 74 -25.13 35.23 0.37
C GLN A 74 -23.75 34.68 0.00
N CYS A 75 -22.83 34.65 0.97
CA CYS A 75 -21.52 34.01 0.87
C CYS A 75 -21.54 32.62 0.20
N SER A 76 -22.52 31.76 0.52
CA SER A 76 -22.65 30.43 -0.08
C SER A 76 -22.90 30.48 -1.59
N LYS A 77 -23.64 31.48 -2.09
CA LYS A 77 -23.86 31.71 -3.52
C LYS A 77 -22.58 32.08 -4.25
N CYS A 78 -21.76 32.92 -3.62
CA CYS A 78 -20.43 33.26 -4.14
C CYS A 78 -19.54 32.01 -4.22
N LEU A 79 -19.63 31.11 -3.23
CA LEU A 79 -18.81 29.89 -3.19
C LEU A 79 -19.21 28.81 -4.19
N GLU A 80 -20.43 28.79 -4.73
CA GLU A 80 -20.88 27.69 -5.61
C GLU A 80 -19.93 27.42 -6.78
N PRO A 81 -19.51 28.43 -7.59
CA PRO A 81 -18.59 28.19 -8.69
C PRO A 81 -17.20 27.72 -8.24
N CYS A 82 -16.80 28.02 -6.99
CA CYS A 82 -15.48 27.67 -6.47
C CYS A 82 -15.37 26.20 -6.00
N LYS A 83 -16.44 25.41 -6.03
CA LYS A 83 -16.43 24.02 -5.54
C LYS A 83 -15.82 23.06 -6.57
N ALA A 84 -15.30 21.93 -6.09
CA ALA A 84 -14.62 20.92 -6.93
C ALA A 84 -15.55 20.11 -7.85
N SER A 85 -16.87 20.25 -7.70
CA SER A 85 -17.87 19.51 -8.49
C SER A 85 -18.13 20.08 -9.88
N TRP A 86 -17.47 21.19 -10.25
CA TRP A 86 -17.70 21.87 -11.51
C TRP A 86 -16.39 22.07 -12.28
N ASP A 87 -16.37 21.62 -13.53
CA ASP A 87 -15.30 21.93 -14.48
C ASP A 87 -15.83 22.95 -15.48
N LEU A 88 -15.22 24.14 -15.50
CA LEU A 88 -15.59 25.20 -16.42
C LEU A 88 -15.10 24.81 -17.83
N LYS A 89 -16.05 24.55 -18.74
CA LYS A 89 -15.79 24.51 -20.20
C LYS A 89 -16.33 25.79 -20.85
N GLU A 90 -16.03 25.96 -22.13
CA GLU A 90 -16.34 27.16 -22.91
C GLU A 90 -17.82 27.55 -22.83
N ASN A 91 -18.05 28.79 -22.35
CA ASN A 91 -19.33 29.46 -22.08
C ASN A 91 -20.16 28.86 -20.93
N GLN A 92 -20.95 29.72 -20.25
CA GLN A 92 -22.05 29.40 -19.31
C GLN A 92 -21.82 29.60 -17.79
N CYS A 93 -21.24 30.73 -17.36
CA CYS A 93 -21.42 31.16 -15.96
C CYS A 93 -22.90 31.43 -15.64
N GLN A 94 -23.66 31.90 -16.62
CA GLN A 94 -25.11 32.12 -16.56
C GLN A 94 -25.86 30.80 -16.35
N ASP A 95 -25.60 29.77 -17.14
CA ASP A 95 -26.34 28.50 -17.05
C ASP A 95 -26.02 27.75 -15.76
N LEU A 96 -24.88 28.03 -15.11
CA LEU A 96 -24.62 27.58 -13.75
C LEU A 96 -25.45 28.37 -12.72
N CYS A 97 -25.37 29.70 -12.77
CA CYS A 97 -25.84 30.55 -11.69
C CYS A 97 -27.36 30.83 -11.74
N GLU A 98 -27.97 30.89 -12.92
CA GLU A 98 -29.40 31.21 -13.08
C GLU A 98 -30.33 30.08 -12.58
N PRO A 99 -30.10 28.79 -12.90
CA PRO A 99 -30.94 27.70 -12.39
C PRO A 99 -30.78 27.50 -10.88
N LEU A 100 -29.55 27.64 -10.37
CA LEU A 100 -29.25 27.48 -8.93
C LEU A 100 -29.79 28.67 -8.12
N PHE A 101 -29.76 29.88 -8.67
CA PHE A 101 -30.16 31.11 -8.00
C PHE A 101 -31.09 31.98 -8.86
N PRO A 102 -32.39 31.64 -8.96
CA PRO A 102 -33.34 32.37 -9.80
C PRO A 102 -33.53 33.85 -9.41
N LYS A 103 -33.12 34.24 -8.20
CA LYS A 103 -33.17 35.62 -7.70
C LYS A 103 -31.81 36.02 -7.13
N LYS A 104 -31.26 37.15 -7.59
CA LYS A 104 -29.98 37.73 -7.12
C LYS A 104 -28.80 36.76 -7.30
N HIS A 105 -28.54 36.34 -8.54
CA HIS A 105 -27.39 35.48 -8.92
C HIS A 105 -26.07 36.24 -9.17
N TYR A 106 -26.04 37.57 -9.03
CA TYR A 106 -24.86 38.39 -9.36
C TYR A 106 -23.59 37.99 -8.58
N GLU A 107 -23.73 37.53 -7.33
CA GLU A 107 -22.60 37.07 -6.51
C GLU A 107 -21.97 35.79 -7.09
N CYS A 108 -22.80 34.88 -7.61
CA CYS A 108 -22.36 33.66 -8.29
C CYS A 108 -21.73 33.99 -9.65
N LEU A 109 -22.34 34.88 -10.45
CA LEU A 109 -21.78 35.26 -11.75
C LEU A 109 -20.39 35.88 -11.58
N THR A 110 -20.24 36.82 -10.63
CA THR A 110 -18.97 37.51 -10.39
C THR A 110 -17.87 36.55 -9.93
N SER A 111 -18.20 35.56 -9.09
CA SER A 111 -17.20 34.58 -8.65
C SER A 111 -16.87 33.55 -9.73
N CYS A 112 -17.83 33.16 -10.57
CA CYS A 112 -17.61 32.32 -11.74
C CYS A 112 -16.70 32.99 -12.78
N GLU A 113 -16.99 34.25 -13.11
CA GLU A 113 -16.16 35.04 -14.03
C GLU A 113 -14.74 35.23 -13.48
N PHE A 114 -14.61 35.46 -12.18
CA PHE A 114 -13.31 35.50 -11.53
C PHE A 114 -12.57 34.16 -11.60
N LEU A 115 -13.26 33.03 -11.36
CA LEU A 115 -12.66 31.70 -11.47
C LEU A 115 -12.13 31.45 -12.89
N ARG A 116 -12.94 31.74 -13.91
CA ARG A 116 -12.53 31.66 -15.32
C ARG A 116 -11.33 32.55 -15.62
N SER A 117 -11.31 33.77 -15.07
CA SER A 117 -10.18 34.69 -15.23
C SER A 117 -8.90 34.17 -14.58
N VAL A 118 -8.96 33.48 -13.42
CA VAL A 118 -7.75 32.94 -12.79
C VAL A 118 -7.24 31.66 -13.45
N GLU A 119 -8.09 30.94 -14.18
CA GLU A 119 -7.71 29.79 -15.00
C GLU A 119 -6.98 30.21 -16.28
N SER A 120 -7.39 31.33 -16.90
CA SER A 120 -6.75 31.84 -18.13
C SER A 120 -5.55 32.75 -17.87
N VAL A 121 -5.54 33.51 -16.77
CA VAL A 121 -4.49 34.51 -16.47
C VAL A 121 -3.53 34.00 -15.40
N LYS A 122 -2.25 33.86 -15.77
CA LYS A 122 -1.17 33.51 -14.83
C LYS A 122 -0.86 34.65 -13.86
N GLN A 123 -0.30 34.29 -12.72
CA GLN A 123 -0.02 35.22 -11.63
C GLN A 123 1.10 36.23 -11.98
N GLY A 124 0.89 37.50 -11.61
CA GLY A 124 1.82 38.60 -11.83
C GLY A 124 1.45 39.52 -13.00
N ASP A 125 2.20 40.61 -13.12
CA ASP A 125 1.94 41.71 -14.06
C ASP A 125 2.86 41.61 -15.28
N CYS A 126 2.35 41.96 -16.46
CA CYS A 126 3.21 42.10 -17.64
C CYS A 126 4.22 43.25 -17.43
N PRO A 127 5.50 43.06 -17.81
CA PRO A 127 6.47 44.14 -17.76
C PRO A 127 6.12 45.24 -18.79
N SER A 128 6.51 46.49 -18.50
CA SER A 128 6.37 47.59 -19.47
C SER A 128 7.07 47.25 -20.81
N PRO A 129 6.41 47.49 -21.96
CA PRO A 129 6.99 47.32 -23.30
C PRO A 129 8.37 47.96 -23.48
N GLU A 130 8.58 49.14 -22.90
CA GLU A 130 9.85 49.89 -22.98
C GLU A 130 11.04 49.17 -22.35
N ARG A 131 10.78 48.18 -21.49
CA ARG A 131 11.81 47.38 -20.81
C ARG A 131 11.99 46.01 -21.45
N ALA A 132 11.27 45.70 -22.52
CA ALA A 132 11.45 44.47 -23.27
C ALA A 132 12.81 44.52 -24.01
N SER A 133 13.54 43.40 -24.02
CA SER A 133 14.82 43.30 -24.73
C SER A 133 14.99 41.91 -25.33
N GLY A 134 15.86 41.80 -26.34
CA GLY A 134 16.05 40.55 -27.09
C GLY A 134 14.76 40.06 -27.73
N PHE A 135 14.46 38.76 -27.61
CA PHE A 135 13.24 38.16 -28.16
C PHE A 135 11.95 38.76 -27.58
N ALA A 136 11.96 39.27 -26.34
CA ALA A 136 10.78 39.89 -25.74
C ALA A 136 10.36 41.20 -26.43
N ALA A 137 11.27 41.87 -27.13
CA ALA A 137 10.99 43.09 -27.89
C ALA A 137 10.73 42.81 -29.40
N ALA A 138 10.73 41.55 -29.82
CA ALA A 138 10.51 41.20 -31.22
C ALA A 138 9.07 41.49 -31.64
N CYS A 139 8.90 42.10 -32.81
CA CYS A 139 7.59 42.45 -33.36
C CYS A 139 6.91 41.23 -34.01
N VAL A 140 6.46 40.28 -33.17
CA VAL A 140 5.87 39.01 -33.59
C VAL A 140 4.68 38.68 -32.70
N GLU A 141 3.65 38.06 -33.28
CA GLU A 141 2.57 37.42 -32.53
C GLU A 141 2.97 35.98 -32.24
N SER A 142 3.58 35.77 -31.07
CA SER A 142 4.08 34.45 -30.64
C SER A 142 3.19 33.75 -29.62
N CYS A 143 2.19 34.47 -29.10
CA CYS A 143 1.18 33.94 -28.21
C CYS A 143 -0.09 34.82 -28.26
N GLU A 144 -1.24 34.25 -27.93
CA GLU A 144 -2.49 34.99 -27.68
C GLU A 144 -2.90 34.92 -26.20
N GLU A 145 -2.61 33.80 -25.55
CA GLU A 145 -2.96 33.55 -24.15
C GLU A 145 -1.76 33.17 -23.28
N ASP A 146 -1.87 33.41 -21.98
CA ASP A 146 -0.86 32.95 -21.00
C ASP A 146 -0.69 31.41 -21.04
N SER A 147 -1.74 30.67 -21.39
CA SER A 147 -1.76 29.20 -21.48
C SER A 147 -0.80 28.63 -22.55
N GLU A 148 -0.49 29.42 -23.58
CA GLU A 148 0.44 29.07 -24.66
C GLU A 148 1.90 29.23 -24.24
N CYS A 149 2.15 30.09 -23.24
CA CYS A 149 3.49 30.31 -22.72
C CYS A 149 3.93 29.20 -21.75
N SER A 150 5.18 28.75 -21.85
CA SER A 150 5.72 27.72 -20.95
C SER A 150 5.96 28.23 -19.52
N GLY A 151 5.63 27.43 -18.51
CA GLY A 151 5.92 27.73 -17.10
C GLY A 151 5.22 28.99 -16.61
N LEU A 152 5.92 29.86 -15.88
CA LEU A 152 5.36 31.09 -15.31
C LEU A 152 5.30 32.27 -16.29
N LYS A 153 5.73 32.11 -17.54
CA LYS A 153 5.73 33.20 -18.53
C LYS A 153 4.30 33.57 -18.92
N LYS A 154 4.05 34.87 -19.07
CA LYS A 154 2.79 35.46 -19.51
C LYS A 154 2.87 35.91 -20.96
N CYS A 155 1.76 35.87 -21.66
CA CYS A 155 1.64 36.48 -22.96
C CYS A 155 1.46 37.98 -22.79
N CYS A 156 2.48 38.76 -23.16
CA CYS A 156 2.53 40.19 -22.90
C CYS A 156 2.76 40.96 -24.19
N SER A 157 1.99 42.03 -24.38
CA SER A 157 2.24 42.97 -25.46
C SER A 157 3.57 43.68 -25.24
N ASN A 158 4.35 43.81 -26.30
CA ASN A 158 5.59 44.59 -26.32
C ASN A 158 5.47 45.88 -27.16
N GLY A 159 4.25 46.31 -27.46
CA GLY A 159 3.95 47.54 -28.19
C GLY A 159 3.66 47.36 -29.68
N CYS A 160 4.08 46.24 -30.28
CA CYS A 160 3.72 45.92 -31.67
C CYS A 160 3.37 44.44 -31.95
N GLY A 161 3.60 43.55 -30.98
CA GLY A 161 3.06 42.18 -30.97
C GLY A 161 3.01 41.60 -29.55
N HIS A 162 2.76 40.30 -29.42
CA HIS A 162 2.75 39.58 -28.14
C HIS A 162 3.85 38.53 -28.02
N THR A 163 4.56 38.58 -26.90
CA THR A 163 5.63 37.63 -26.58
C THR A 163 5.51 37.06 -25.17
N CYS A 164 5.98 35.82 -25.01
CA CYS A 164 6.01 35.16 -23.71
C CYS A 164 7.11 35.76 -22.81
N GLN A 165 6.70 36.55 -21.82
CA GLN A 165 7.59 37.32 -20.94
C GLN A 165 7.49 36.87 -19.49
N ILE A 166 8.57 37.09 -18.72
CA ILE A 166 8.59 36.79 -17.28
C ILE A 166 7.79 37.89 -16.54
N PRO A 167 6.74 37.54 -15.78
CA PRO A 167 5.92 38.52 -15.08
C PRO A 167 6.68 39.22 -13.94
N LYS A 168 6.30 40.46 -13.68
CA LYS A 168 6.71 41.24 -12.51
C LYS A 168 5.72 41.05 -11.36
N ASN A 169 6.14 41.38 -10.14
CA ASN A 169 5.26 41.41 -8.96
C ASN A 169 4.49 40.10 -8.69
N VAL A 170 5.04 38.94 -9.09
CA VAL A 170 4.35 37.65 -9.01
C VAL A 170 3.77 37.38 -7.62
N TYR A 171 4.43 37.80 -6.55
CA TYR A 171 3.99 37.53 -5.17
C TYR A 171 3.38 38.74 -4.45
N LYS A 172 3.03 39.81 -5.18
CA LYS A 172 2.39 41.00 -4.59
C LYS A 172 1.02 40.61 -4.04
N GLY A 173 0.82 40.85 -2.74
CA GLY A 173 -0.41 40.49 -2.03
C GLY A 173 -0.56 38.98 -1.70
N ALA A 174 0.21 38.08 -2.33
CA ALA A 174 0.12 36.64 -2.07
C ALA A 174 0.73 36.24 -0.71
N PRO A 175 0.09 35.31 0.04
CA PRO A 175 0.50 34.95 1.38
C PRO A 175 1.85 34.23 1.40
N LEU A 176 2.52 34.27 2.55
CA LEU A 176 3.73 33.48 2.74
C LEU A 176 3.42 31.99 2.71
N LYS A 177 4.35 31.24 2.15
CA LYS A 177 4.33 29.79 2.17
C LYS A 177 4.43 29.30 3.62
N PRO A 178 3.59 28.34 4.07
CA PRO A 178 3.67 27.79 5.42
C PRO A 178 5.04 27.17 5.70
N ARG A 179 5.35 26.95 6.98
CA ARG A 179 6.55 26.19 7.36
C ARG A 179 6.50 24.79 6.79
N LYS A 180 7.66 24.32 6.32
CA LYS A 180 7.83 22.96 5.76
C LYS A 180 7.60 21.85 6.79
N ASP A 181 7.79 22.16 8.07
CA ASP A 181 7.68 21.18 9.15
C ASP A 181 6.20 20.99 9.54
N LEU A 182 5.55 20.06 8.84
CA LEU A 182 4.21 19.58 9.15
C LEU A 182 4.26 18.67 10.39
N LEU A 183 3.31 18.87 11.31
CA LEU A 183 3.14 18.06 12.50
C LEU A 183 1.99 17.06 12.28
N PHE A 184 2.23 15.80 12.64
CA PHE A 184 1.30 14.70 12.47
C PHE A 184 0.89 14.17 13.84
N VAL A 185 -0.41 14.11 14.13
CA VAL A 185 -0.96 13.57 15.37
C VAL A 185 -2.03 12.54 15.02
N GLU A 186 -1.75 11.27 15.30
CA GLU A 186 -2.71 10.19 15.08
C GLU A 186 -3.65 10.08 16.29
N LEU A 187 -4.93 10.35 16.09
CA LEU A 187 -5.93 10.35 17.15
C LEU A 187 -6.33 8.92 17.56
N PRO A 188 -6.82 8.71 18.80
CA PRO A 188 -7.36 7.41 19.23
C PRO A 188 -8.52 6.90 18.37
N SER A 189 -9.23 7.78 17.68
CA SER A 189 -10.28 7.42 16.71
C SER A 189 -9.72 6.80 15.41
N GLY A 190 -8.50 7.15 15.01
CA GLY A 190 -7.83 6.69 13.78
C GLY A 190 -7.71 7.71 12.69
N GLN A 191 -8.20 8.90 12.97
CA GLN A 191 -8.01 10.04 12.12
C GLN A 191 -6.62 10.61 12.36
N LEU A 192 -6.02 11.12 11.29
CA LEU A 192 -4.76 11.84 11.33
C LEU A 192 -5.03 13.33 11.36
N GLU A 193 -4.66 14.00 12.45
CA GLU A 193 -4.60 15.45 12.49
C GLU A 193 -3.24 15.93 11.96
N ILE A 194 -3.28 16.81 10.97
CA ILE A 194 -2.11 17.44 10.36
C ILE A 194 -2.14 18.92 10.72
N ARG A 195 -1.03 19.46 11.23
CA ARG A 195 -0.91 20.87 11.63
C ARG A 195 0.29 21.52 10.95
N TRP A 196 0.15 22.78 10.57
CA TRP A 196 1.22 23.62 10.06
C TRP A 196 1.24 24.97 10.79
N SER A 197 2.22 25.82 10.47
CA SER A 197 2.30 27.17 11.01
C SER A 197 2.74 28.17 9.95
N SER A 198 2.09 29.33 9.94
CA SER A 198 2.46 30.48 9.11
C SER A 198 3.02 31.59 10.01
N LYS A 199 4.33 31.88 9.93
CA LYS A 199 4.97 32.79 10.90
C LYS A 199 4.57 34.26 10.78
N PHE A 200 3.86 34.65 9.72
CA PHE A 200 3.33 35.99 9.55
C PHE A 200 2.10 35.93 8.64
N ASN A 201 0.91 36.22 9.16
CA ASN A 201 -0.26 36.49 8.34
C ASN A 201 -0.13 37.90 7.75
N ILE A 202 0.73 38.06 6.73
CA ILE A 202 0.95 39.35 6.03
C ILE A 202 -0.23 39.71 5.11
N SER A 203 -1.15 38.76 4.87
CA SER A 203 -2.34 39.00 4.07
C SER A 203 -3.45 39.60 4.95
N VAL A 204 -3.89 40.81 4.61
CA VAL A 204 -5.13 41.42 5.14
C VAL A 204 -6.36 40.63 4.69
N GLU A 205 -6.24 39.87 3.59
CA GLU A 205 -7.28 39.01 3.03
C GLU A 205 -7.29 37.60 3.64
N PRO A 206 -8.45 36.91 3.69
CA PRO A 206 -8.57 35.54 4.20
C PRO A 206 -7.72 34.55 3.41
N VAL A 207 -6.89 33.79 4.10
CA VAL A 207 -6.03 32.76 3.51
C VAL A 207 -6.72 31.40 3.60
N LEU A 208 -6.74 30.67 2.49
CA LEU A 208 -7.10 29.26 2.45
C LEU A 208 -5.84 28.41 2.28
N TYR A 209 -5.81 27.30 2.99
CA TYR A 209 -4.78 26.28 2.89
C TYR A 209 -5.29 25.13 2.05
N VAL A 210 -4.56 24.84 0.97
CA VAL A 210 -4.79 23.67 0.12
C VAL A 210 -3.80 22.60 0.51
N LEU A 211 -4.30 21.49 1.06
CA LEU A 211 -3.49 20.33 1.43
C LEU A 211 -3.55 19.28 0.32
N GLN A 212 -2.38 18.87 -0.15
CA GLN A 212 -2.21 17.75 -1.06
C GLN A 212 -1.53 16.56 -0.37
N ARG A 213 -1.87 15.37 -0.84
CA ARG A 213 -1.38 14.08 -0.37
C ARG A 213 -0.95 13.24 -1.58
N ARG A 214 0.18 12.57 -1.47
CA ARG A 214 0.55 11.42 -2.30
C ARG A 214 0.93 10.25 -1.43
N TRP A 215 0.91 9.05 -1.98
CA TRP A 215 1.27 7.86 -1.21
C TRP A 215 1.88 6.76 -2.08
N ASN A 216 2.65 5.87 -1.46
CA ASN A 216 3.18 4.67 -2.10
C ASN A 216 2.93 3.44 -1.23
N HIS A 217 2.84 2.28 -1.87
CA HIS A 217 2.83 0.98 -1.19
C HIS A 217 4.26 0.55 -0.84
N GLY A 218 4.43 -0.22 0.23
CA GLY A 218 5.69 -0.89 0.53
C GLY A 218 6.11 -0.82 1.99
N ILE A 219 7.20 -1.50 2.30
CA ILE A 219 7.83 -1.49 3.64
C ILE A 219 8.66 -0.21 3.82
N HIS A 220 9.11 0.40 2.72
CA HIS A 220 9.88 1.64 2.70
C HIS A 220 9.14 2.73 1.92
N PRO A 221 9.35 4.00 2.28
CA PRO A 221 8.90 5.12 1.47
C PRO A 221 9.63 5.16 0.13
N SER A 222 8.90 5.44 -0.96
CA SER A 222 9.43 5.56 -2.32
C SER A 222 8.71 6.73 -3.00
N GLU A 223 9.48 7.70 -3.49
CA GLU A 223 8.91 8.84 -4.23
C GLU A 223 8.63 8.50 -5.70
N ASP A 224 9.39 7.57 -6.28
CA ASP A 224 9.24 7.15 -7.68
C ASP A 224 7.99 6.26 -7.87
N ASP A 225 7.64 5.47 -6.86
CA ASP A 225 6.42 4.64 -6.85
C ASP A 225 5.21 5.36 -6.23
N ALA A 226 5.36 6.65 -5.89
CA ALA A 226 4.27 7.41 -5.29
C ALA A 226 3.21 7.77 -6.31
N THR A 227 1.96 7.78 -5.88
CA THR A 227 0.86 8.34 -6.67
C THR A 227 1.12 9.80 -6.99
N GLU A 228 0.39 10.31 -7.98
CA GLU A 228 0.28 11.74 -8.19
C GLU A 228 -0.30 12.48 -6.97
N TRP A 229 -0.05 13.80 -6.92
CA TRP A 229 -0.46 14.65 -5.81
C TRP A 229 -1.96 14.93 -5.80
N GLN A 230 -2.70 14.31 -4.89
CA GLN A 230 -4.14 14.53 -4.77
C GLN A 230 -4.47 15.65 -3.77
N THR A 231 -5.36 16.59 -4.14
CA THR A 231 -5.91 17.55 -3.16
C THR A 231 -6.87 16.84 -2.23
N VAL A 232 -6.61 16.90 -0.91
CA VAL A 232 -7.39 16.19 0.11
C VAL A 232 -8.19 17.13 1.01
N ALA A 233 -7.80 18.40 1.11
CA ALA A 233 -8.52 19.38 1.90
C ALA A 233 -8.26 20.82 1.46
N GLN A 234 -9.26 21.66 1.68
CA GLN A 234 -9.19 23.11 1.55
C GLN A 234 -9.81 23.74 2.81
N VAL A 235 -8.99 24.36 3.65
CA VAL A 235 -9.38 24.81 4.99
C VAL A 235 -8.86 26.22 5.27
N THR A 236 -9.51 26.96 6.18
CA THR A 236 -9.01 28.26 6.67
C THR A 236 -8.17 28.15 7.93
N GLU A 237 -8.26 27.01 8.63
CA GLU A 237 -7.48 26.73 9.83
C GLU A 237 -6.08 26.21 9.48
N GLU A 238 -5.12 26.36 10.38
CA GLU A 238 -3.76 25.81 10.21
C GLU A 238 -3.66 24.31 10.56
N ARG A 239 -4.79 23.60 10.45
CA ARG A 239 -4.91 22.18 10.75
C ARG A 239 -6.01 21.52 9.92
N VAL A 240 -5.92 20.21 9.76
CA VAL A 240 -6.99 19.38 9.19
C VAL A 240 -6.96 17.97 9.79
N GLN A 241 -8.12 17.33 9.89
CA GLN A 241 -8.26 15.94 10.31
C GLN A 241 -8.68 15.08 9.11
N LEU A 242 -7.89 14.06 8.80
CA LEU A 242 -8.13 13.11 7.71
C LEU A 242 -8.55 11.75 8.29
N ALA A 243 -9.68 11.21 7.84
CA ALA A 243 -10.20 9.93 8.32
C ALA A 243 -9.78 8.73 7.46
N ASP A 244 -9.32 8.95 6.24
CA ASP A 244 -9.07 7.94 5.21
C ASP A 244 -7.59 7.51 5.13
N ILE A 245 -6.90 7.51 6.27
CA ILE A 245 -5.49 7.11 6.37
C ILE A 245 -5.38 5.60 6.55
N ARG A 246 -4.68 4.95 5.62
CA ARG A 246 -4.50 3.50 5.55
C ARG A 246 -3.15 3.11 6.16
N PRO A 247 -3.08 2.17 7.12
CA PRO A 247 -1.81 1.87 7.80
C PRO A 247 -0.73 1.21 6.95
N SER A 248 -1.10 0.63 5.81
CA SER A 248 -0.19 -0.03 4.87
C SER A 248 0.54 0.92 3.91
N ARG A 249 0.17 2.20 3.89
CA ARG A 249 0.66 3.18 2.93
C ARG A 249 1.64 4.14 3.59
N TRP A 250 2.65 4.55 2.82
CA TRP A 250 3.51 5.66 3.15
C TRP A 250 2.94 6.92 2.52
N TYR A 251 2.73 7.96 3.31
CA TYR A 251 2.14 9.22 2.87
C TYR A 251 3.16 10.34 2.88
N GLN A 252 3.05 11.24 1.90
CA GLN A 252 3.66 12.57 1.95
C GLN A 252 2.60 13.62 1.74
N PHE A 253 2.80 14.76 2.41
CA PHE A 253 1.88 15.88 2.38
C PHE A 253 2.61 17.16 1.96
N ARG A 254 1.88 18.07 1.30
CA ARG A 254 2.36 19.42 1.04
C ARG A 254 1.18 20.39 1.12
N VAL A 255 1.44 21.59 1.63
CA VAL A 255 0.41 22.61 1.84
C VAL A 255 0.76 23.90 1.11
N ALA A 256 -0.21 24.52 0.45
CA ALA A 256 -0.09 25.85 -0.13
C ALA A 256 -1.00 26.83 0.63
N ALA A 257 -0.51 28.04 0.88
CA ALA A 257 -1.35 29.16 1.31
C ALA A 257 -1.82 29.93 0.07
N VAL A 258 -3.12 30.22 0.00
CA VAL A 258 -3.77 30.82 -1.18
C VAL A 258 -4.71 31.94 -0.72
N ASN A 259 -4.63 33.10 -1.38
CA ASN A 259 -5.64 34.15 -1.27
C ASN A 259 -6.14 34.59 -2.65
N ALA A 260 -6.98 35.63 -2.74
CA ALA A 260 -7.48 36.13 -4.02
C ALA A 260 -6.35 36.57 -4.97
N HIS A 261 -5.27 37.15 -4.42
CA HIS A 261 -4.09 37.57 -5.18
C HIS A 261 -3.22 36.41 -5.69
N GLY A 262 -3.28 35.24 -5.05
CA GLY A 262 -2.62 34.02 -5.54
C GLY A 262 -1.88 33.25 -4.47
N THR A 263 -0.80 32.57 -4.86
CA THR A 263 -0.02 31.71 -3.98
C THR A 263 1.49 31.81 -4.24
N ARG A 264 2.30 31.46 -3.24
CA ARG A 264 3.75 31.23 -3.38
C ARG A 264 4.10 29.75 -3.61
N GLY A 265 3.08 28.92 -3.86
CA GLY A 265 3.21 27.49 -4.13
C GLY A 265 3.22 26.62 -2.88
N PHE A 266 3.18 25.30 -3.11
CA PHE A 266 3.17 24.29 -2.06
C PHE A 266 4.48 24.19 -1.30
N THR A 267 4.45 23.86 -0.01
CA THR A 267 5.62 23.43 0.79
C THR A 267 6.45 22.38 0.06
N ALA A 268 7.74 22.28 0.41
CA ALA A 268 8.48 21.06 0.07
C ALA A 268 7.70 19.85 0.63
N PRO A 269 7.74 18.69 -0.04
CA PRO A 269 7.10 17.48 0.45
C PRO A 269 7.50 17.21 1.90
N SER A 270 6.54 16.81 2.72
CA SER A 270 6.78 16.48 4.12
C SER A 270 7.70 15.27 4.24
N LYS A 271 8.21 15.04 5.47
CA LYS A 271 8.71 13.72 5.83
C LYS A 271 7.61 12.68 5.62
N HIS A 272 8.01 11.47 5.27
CA HIS A 272 7.09 10.36 5.09
C HIS A 272 6.38 10.05 6.41
N PHE A 273 5.05 9.98 6.33
CA PHE A 273 4.20 9.58 7.44
C PHE A 273 3.67 8.17 7.17
N ARG A 274 3.68 7.33 8.20
CA ARG A 274 3.00 6.04 8.20
C ARG A 274 2.28 5.90 9.53
N SER A 275 1.02 5.48 9.46
CA SER A 275 0.21 5.26 10.67
C SER A 275 0.85 4.17 11.54
N SER A 276 0.74 4.37 12.85
CA SER A 276 1.22 3.43 13.86
C SER A 276 0.27 2.25 14.09
N ARG A 277 -0.92 2.30 13.48
CA ARG A 277 -1.93 1.25 13.61
C ARG A 277 -1.58 0.03 12.80
N ASP A 278 -2.15 -1.09 13.22
CA ASP A 278 -2.13 -2.29 12.41
C ASP A 278 -3.20 -2.21 11.31
N PRO A 279 -2.90 -2.70 10.09
CA PRO A 279 -3.86 -2.72 9.00
C PRO A 279 -5.00 -3.71 9.28
N SER A 280 -6.18 -3.41 8.73
CA SER A 280 -7.35 -4.26 8.90
C SER A 280 -7.25 -5.54 8.05
N PRO A 281 -7.93 -6.63 8.46
CA PRO A 281 -8.06 -7.80 7.60
C PRO A 281 -8.76 -7.47 6.28
N PRO A 282 -8.44 -8.20 5.18
CA PRO A 282 -9.10 -7.97 3.91
C PRO A 282 -10.63 -8.04 4.01
N PRO A 283 -11.37 -7.26 3.20
CA PRO A 283 -12.81 -7.30 3.18
C PRO A 283 -13.30 -8.68 2.72
N SER A 284 -14.50 -9.06 3.19
CA SER A 284 -15.12 -10.30 2.76
C SER A 284 -15.47 -10.27 1.28
N PRO A 285 -15.15 -11.32 0.51
CA PRO A 285 -15.63 -11.44 -0.87
C PRO A 285 -17.16 -11.29 -0.95
N SER A 286 -17.63 -10.55 -1.95
CA SER A 286 -19.04 -10.29 -2.22
C SER A 286 -19.45 -10.88 -3.57
N ASN A 287 -20.76 -10.91 -3.85
CA ASN A 287 -21.32 -11.39 -5.12
C ASN A 287 -20.83 -12.79 -5.54
N LEU A 288 -20.68 -13.70 -4.56
CA LEU A 288 -20.26 -15.07 -4.81
C LEU A 288 -21.33 -15.83 -5.60
N ARG A 289 -21.00 -16.27 -6.81
CA ARG A 289 -21.94 -16.95 -7.71
C ARG A 289 -21.27 -18.05 -8.53
N VAL A 290 -22.05 -19.06 -8.93
CA VAL A 290 -21.64 -20.04 -9.94
C VAL A 290 -22.12 -19.55 -11.30
N THR A 291 -21.21 -19.35 -12.24
CA THR A 291 -21.53 -18.79 -13.56
C THR A 291 -21.72 -19.86 -14.63
N ASN A 292 -20.89 -20.91 -14.61
CA ASN A 292 -20.97 -22.01 -15.57
C ASN A 292 -20.82 -23.37 -14.88
N LEU A 293 -21.52 -24.37 -15.39
CA LEU A 293 -21.39 -25.78 -15.04
C LEU A 293 -21.06 -26.58 -16.31
N THR A 294 -19.90 -27.22 -16.33
CA THR A 294 -19.46 -28.05 -17.47
C THR A 294 -19.34 -29.51 -17.04
N THR A 295 -19.79 -30.43 -17.90
CA THR A 295 -19.65 -31.87 -17.68
C THR A 295 -18.35 -32.35 -18.32
N GLY A 296 -17.46 -32.90 -17.50
CA GLY A 296 -16.23 -33.55 -17.95
C GLY A 296 -16.52 -34.90 -18.60
N SER A 297 -15.56 -35.39 -19.40
CA SER A 297 -15.64 -36.71 -20.05
C SER A 297 -15.73 -37.89 -19.07
N ASP A 298 -15.38 -37.66 -17.81
CA ASP A 298 -15.42 -38.59 -16.68
C ASP A 298 -16.79 -38.62 -15.96
N GLY A 299 -17.78 -37.87 -16.44
CA GLY A 299 -19.11 -37.77 -15.83
C GLY A 299 -19.13 -36.91 -14.56
N LEU A 300 -18.01 -36.27 -14.20
CA LEU A 300 -17.94 -35.30 -13.12
C LEU A 300 -18.20 -33.89 -13.66
N LEU A 301 -18.85 -33.07 -12.83
CA LEU A 301 -19.13 -31.68 -13.14
C LEU A 301 -18.00 -30.78 -12.64
N THR A 302 -17.77 -29.70 -13.38
CA THR A 302 -16.90 -28.59 -13.00
C THR A 302 -17.73 -27.31 -12.93
N ALA A 303 -17.64 -26.59 -11.81
CA ALA A 303 -18.35 -25.31 -11.64
C ALA A 303 -17.38 -24.13 -11.64
N LEU A 304 -17.64 -23.11 -12.47
CA LEU A 304 -16.92 -21.84 -12.41
C LEU A 304 -17.54 -20.95 -11.31
N LEU A 305 -16.76 -20.63 -10.30
CA LEU A 305 -17.16 -19.79 -9.18
C LEU A 305 -16.52 -18.40 -9.33
N ASP A 306 -17.33 -17.36 -9.33
CA ASP A 306 -16.90 -15.96 -9.47
C ASP A 306 -17.28 -15.12 -8.23
N TRP A 307 -16.46 -14.11 -7.92
CA TRP A 307 -16.69 -13.17 -6.81
C TRP A 307 -16.11 -11.79 -7.08
N THR A 308 -16.50 -10.82 -6.25
CA THR A 308 -15.94 -9.45 -6.23
C THR A 308 -15.42 -9.10 -4.83
N LEU A 309 -14.57 -8.07 -4.73
CA LEU A 309 -14.20 -7.46 -3.45
C LEU A 309 -14.94 -6.12 -3.33
N PRO A 310 -15.70 -5.87 -2.24
CA PRO A 310 -16.56 -4.70 -2.13
C PRO A 310 -15.80 -3.39 -1.90
N GLU A 311 -14.61 -3.46 -1.30
CA GLU A 311 -13.75 -2.32 -0.98
C GLU A 311 -12.30 -2.65 -1.32
N GLU A 312 -11.50 -1.61 -1.61
CA GLU A 312 -10.06 -1.77 -1.80
C GLU A 312 -9.42 -2.20 -0.46
N PRO A 313 -8.69 -3.33 -0.44
CA PRO A 313 -8.12 -3.84 0.80
C PRO A 313 -6.93 -2.99 1.24
N ASP A 314 -6.77 -2.79 2.56
CA ASP A 314 -5.58 -2.15 3.13
C ASP A 314 -4.30 -2.85 2.67
N ILE A 315 -4.33 -4.18 2.62
CA ILE A 315 -3.20 -5.01 2.20
C ILE A 315 -3.65 -5.87 1.02
N PRO A 316 -2.86 -5.94 -0.06
CA PRO A 316 -3.14 -6.82 -1.18
C PRO A 316 -3.48 -8.24 -0.73
N VAL A 317 -4.57 -8.77 -1.27
CA VAL A 317 -4.94 -10.17 -1.02
C VAL A 317 -3.84 -11.04 -1.62
N HIS A 318 -3.27 -11.92 -0.81
CA HIS A 318 -2.26 -12.88 -1.28
C HIS A 318 -2.93 -14.06 -1.97
N HIS A 319 -4.00 -14.60 -1.36
CA HIS A 319 -4.74 -15.73 -1.91
C HIS A 319 -6.15 -15.83 -1.33
N PHE A 320 -7.04 -16.49 -2.07
CA PHE A 320 -8.34 -16.91 -1.58
C PHE A 320 -8.34 -18.40 -1.25
N LYS A 321 -9.03 -18.75 -0.17
CA LYS A 321 -9.29 -20.13 0.26
C LYS A 321 -10.72 -20.49 -0.04
N VAL A 322 -10.90 -21.46 -0.92
CA VAL A 322 -12.21 -21.95 -1.32
C VAL A 322 -12.40 -23.33 -0.72
N HIS A 323 -13.51 -23.54 -0.03
CA HIS A 323 -13.90 -24.84 0.49
C HIS A 323 -15.30 -25.16 0.01
N TRP A 324 -15.54 -26.36 -0.50
CA TRP A 324 -16.89 -26.81 -0.81
C TRP A 324 -17.17 -28.12 -0.12
N SER A 325 -18.41 -28.30 0.29
CA SER A 325 -18.86 -29.45 1.06
C SER A 325 -20.25 -29.89 0.65
N TRP A 326 -20.51 -31.17 0.74
CA TRP A 326 -21.79 -31.78 0.38
C TRP A 326 -22.13 -32.88 1.37
N ALA A 327 -23.42 -33.16 1.51
CA ALA A 327 -23.91 -34.26 2.32
C ALA A 327 -23.88 -35.56 1.49
N VAL A 328 -23.42 -36.65 2.11
CA VAL A 328 -23.49 -38.00 1.56
C VAL A 328 -24.45 -38.82 2.42
N PRO A 329 -25.38 -39.59 1.84
CA PRO A 329 -26.21 -40.54 2.58
C PRO A 329 -25.33 -41.55 3.33
N GLY A 330 -25.46 -41.62 4.66
CA GLY A 330 -24.70 -42.54 5.51
C GLY A 330 -25.46 -43.84 5.77
N ARG A 331 -24.75 -44.96 5.96
CA ARG A 331 -25.32 -46.28 6.31
C ARG A 331 -26.06 -46.30 7.67
N ALA A 332 -25.98 -45.24 8.48
CA ALA A 332 -26.53 -45.16 9.83
C ALA A 332 -27.45 -43.93 10.06
N GLY A 333 -28.07 -43.39 9.01
CA GLY A 333 -29.02 -42.26 9.14
C GLY A 333 -28.42 -40.89 9.50
N VAL A 334 -27.12 -40.81 9.81
CA VAL A 334 -26.39 -39.54 9.98
C VAL A 334 -25.69 -39.18 8.65
N PRO A 335 -26.01 -38.04 8.01
CA PRO A 335 -25.34 -37.62 6.78
C PRO A 335 -23.85 -37.34 7.02
N ALA A 336 -22.96 -38.04 6.32
CA ALA A 336 -21.53 -37.77 6.38
C ALA A 336 -21.19 -36.59 5.46
N LYS A 337 -20.64 -35.50 6.01
CA LYS A 337 -20.28 -34.30 5.24
C LYS A 337 -18.89 -34.45 4.61
N LYS A 338 -18.83 -34.66 3.30
CA LYS A 338 -17.55 -34.62 2.55
C LYS A 338 -17.17 -33.17 2.26
N ARG A 339 -15.87 -32.88 2.22
CA ARG A 339 -15.32 -31.53 2.01
C ARG A 339 -14.09 -31.58 1.13
N ARG A 340 -13.96 -30.60 0.24
CA ARG A 340 -12.77 -30.32 -0.57
C ARG A 340 -12.32 -28.87 -0.38
N ARG A 341 -11.08 -28.58 -0.76
CA ARG A 341 -10.48 -27.24 -0.69
C ARG A 341 -9.62 -26.95 -1.91
N LYS A 342 -9.59 -25.69 -2.34
CA LYS A 342 -8.70 -25.15 -3.37
C LYS A 342 -8.20 -23.78 -2.91
N THR A 343 -6.96 -23.44 -3.26
CA THR A 343 -6.39 -22.12 -3.01
C THR A 343 -6.12 -21.46 -4.35
N THR A 344 -6.48 -20.20 -4.49
CA THR A 344 -6.31 -19.43 -5.73
C THR A 344 -5.57 -18.12 -5.42
N SER A 345 -4.82 -17.61 -6.39
CA SER A 345 -4.06 -16.36 -6.25
C SER A 345 -4.99 -15.18 -5.93
N GLY A 346 -4.50 -14.22 -5.15
CA GLY A 346 -5.26 -13.02 -4.81
C GLY A 346 -5.54 -12.10 -6.00
N ALA A 347 -4.80 -12.24 -7.11
CA ALA A 347 -5.07 -11.53 -8.36
C ALA A 347 -6.26 -12.09 -9.15
N LYS A 348 -6.75 -13.30 -8.81
CA LYS A 348 -7.88 -13.94 -9.49
C LYS A 348 -9.18 -13.63 -8.77
N THR A 349 -10.24 -13.41 -9.53
CA THR A 349 -11.62 -13.21 -9.05
C THR A 349 -12.55 -14.39 -9.40
N SER A 350 -11.98 -15.47 -9.95
CA SER A 350 -12.67 -16.68 -10.35
C SER A 350 -11.88 -17.95 -10.02
N VAL A 351 -12.57 -19.07 -9.84
CA VAL A 351 -11.96 -20.40 -9.67
C VAL A 351 -12.88 -21.52 -10.13
N GLU A 352 -12.30 -22.55 -10.74
CA GLU A 352 -13.01 -23.77 -11.11
C GLU A 352 -13.04 -24.78 -9.95
N LEU A 353 -14.23 -25.30 -9.66
CA LEU A 353 -14.50 -26.35 -8.69
C LEU A 353 -14.66 -27.68 -9.43
N GLU A 354 -13.65 -28.53 -9.38
CA GLU A 354 -13.61 -29.80 -10.12
C GLU A 354 -14.12 -30.99 -9.29
N GLY A 355 -14.59 -32.01 -10.02
CA GLY A 355 -15.00 -33.29 -9.46
C GLY A 355 -16.27 -33.20 -8.61
N LEU A 356 -17.23 -32.40 -9.05
CA LEU A 356 -18.56 -32.31 -8.47
C LEU A 356 -19.43 -33.44 -9.02
N LEU A 357 -20.30 -33.98 -8.17
CA LEU A 357 -21.28 -35.00 -8.53
C LEU A 357 -22.56 -34.30 -8.99
N ALA A 358 -23.24 -34.87 -9.98
CA ALA A 358 -24.53 -34.37 -10.45
C ALA A 358 -25.63 -34.56 -9.40
N ASN A 359 -26.62 -33.65 -9.43
CA ASN A 359 -27.81 -33.68 -8.57
C ASN A 359 -27.51 -33.70 -7.06
N ILE A 360 -26.43 -33.03 -6.63
CA ILE A 360 -26.05 -32.86 -5.22
C ILE A 360 -26.02 -31.38 -4.87
N SER A 361 -26.44 -31.05 -3.65
CA SER A 361 -26.31 -29.70 -3.09
C SER A 361 -24.93 -29.50 -2.45
N TYR A 362 -24.25 -28.44 -2.87
CA TYR A 362 -22.94 -28.03 -2.40
C TYR A 362 -23.04 -26.72 -1.62
N THR A 363 -22.34 -26.66 -0.49
CA THR A 363 -22.06 -25.41 0.24
C THR A 363 -20.61 -25.02 0.01
N VAL A 364 -20.39 -23.85 -0.60
CA VAL A 364 -19.09 -23.23 -0.82
C VAL A 364 -18.85 -22.17 0.25
N GLU A 365 -17.64 -22.13 0.78
CA GLU A 365 -17.12 -21.08 1.66
C GLU A 365 -15.85 -20.48 1.04
N LEU A 366 -15.85 -19.17 0.82
CA LEU A 366 -14.72 -18.41 0.29
C LEU A 366 -14.16 -17.47 1.35
N GLN A 367 -12.83 -17.43 1.50
CA GLN A 367 -12.16 -16.56 2.47
C GLN A 367 -10.91 -15.91 1.85
N ALA A 368 -10.80 -14.59 1.94
CA ALA A 368 -9.62 -13.85 1.52
C ALA A 368 -8.52 -13.90 2.61
N VAL A 369 -7.26 -13.95 2.18
CA VAL A 369 -6.10 -13.98 3.08
C VAL A 369 -5.05 -12.98 2.59
N ALA A 370 -4.56 -12.14 3.50
CA ALA A 370 -3.43 -11.24 3.29
C ALA A 370 -2.35 -11.44 4.36
N TYR A 371 -1.16 -10.91 4.09
CA TYR A 371 -0.01 -10.99 4.99
C TYR A 371 0.51 -9.59 5.31
N TRP A 372 0.66 -9.32 6.61
CA TRP A 372 1.28 -8.12 7.13
C TRP A 372 2.54 -8.50 7.89
N GLY A 373 3.71 -8.39 7.25
CA GLY A 373 4.93 -9.01 7.76
C GLY A 373 4.73 -10.52 7.94
N GLN A 374 4.78 -11.00 9.19
CA GLN A 374 4.51 -12.41 9.52
C GLN A 374 3.06 -12.67 9.97
N VAL A 375 2.26 -11.62 10.17
CA VAL A 375 0.88 -11.73 10.63
C VAL A 375 -0.02 -12.08 9.45
N ARG A 376 -0.77 -13.17 9.61
CA ARG A 376 -1.74 -13.61 8.62
C ARG A 376 -3.13 -13.08 8.95
N LEU A 377 -3.62 -12.16 8.13
CA LEU A 377 -4.95 -11.60 8.25
C LEU A 377 -5.94 -12.37 7.36
N LYS A 378 -7.16 -12.58 7.86
CA LYS A 378 -8.21 -13.34 7.15
C LYS A 378 -9.53 -12.60 7.20
N SER A 379 -10.23 -12.55 6.07
CA SER A 379 -11.58 -12.01 6.01
C SER A 379 -12.58 -12.91 6.74
N SER A 380 -13.80 -12.41 6.98
CA SER A 380 -14.94 -13.29 7.22
C SER A 380 -15.22 -14.13 5.96
N LYS A 381 -15.89 -15.28 6.15
CA LYS A 381 -16.17 -16.20 5.05
C LYS A 381 -17.44 -15.79 4.32
N ALA A 382 -17.37 -15.68 3.00
CA ALA A 382 -18.55 -15.65 2.14
C ALA A 382 -19.02 -17.08 1.91
N ALA A 383 -20.34 -17.31 1.88
CA ALA A 383 -20.90 -18.63 1.65
C ALA A 383 -21.96 -18.61 0.56
N LEU A 384 -21.97 -19.67 -0.26
CA LEU A 384 -22.95 -19.88 -1.33
C LEU A 384 -23.42 -21.34 -1.27
N GLN A 385 -24.73 -21.55 -1.41
CA GLN A 385 -25.29 -22.89 -1.63
C GLN A 385 -25.78 -22.98 -3.06
N PHE A 386 -25.40 -24.05 -3.77
CA PHE A 386 -25.85 -24.30 -5.13
C PHE A 386 -26.05 -25.80 -5.36
N SER A 387 -26.96 -26.16 -6.26
CA SER A 387 -27.19 -27.54 -6.68
C SER A 387 -26.61 -27.80 -8.06
N THR A 388 -26.10 -29.00 -8.29
CA THR A 388 -25.63 -29.49 -9.59
C THR A 388 -26.73 -30.21 -10.37
N ALA A 389 -27.99 -29.80 -10.18
CA ALA A 389 -29.10 -30.34 -10.96
C ALA A 389 -28.93 -29.85 -12.40
N LEU A 390 -28.74 -30.79 -13.34
CA LEU A 390 -28.81 -30.47 -14.77
C LEU A 390 -30.26 -30.09 -15.06
N HIS A 391 -30.49 -28.82 -15.36
CA HIS A 391 -31.77 -28.34 -15.83
C HIS A 391 -31.97 -28.92 -17.23
N ASP A 392 -32.85 -29.91 -17.36
CA ASP A 392 -33.44 -30.25 -18.66
C ASP A 392 -34.36 -29.09 -19.03
N ASP A 393 -33.90 -28.22 -19.93
CA ASP A 393 -34.73 -27.19 -20.54
C ASP A 393 -35.74 -27.86 -21.48
N SER A 394 -36.90 -28.23 -20.93
CA SER A 394 -38.12 -28.27 -21.71
C SER A 394 -39.34 -27.89 -20.88
N LYS A 395 -40.02 -26.83 -21.37
CA LYS A 395 -41.37 -26.33 -21.04
C LYS A 395 -41.45 -25.17 -20.03
N SER A 396 -41.59 -24.00 -20.66
CA SER A 396 -42.38 -22.82 -20.29
C SER A 396 -43.49 -23.01 -19.25
N GLY A 397 -43.69 -21.98 -18.42
CA GLY A 397 -45.03 -21.63 -17.94
C GLY A 397 -45.08 -21.03 -16.53
N SER A 398 -45.21 -19.71 -16.48
CA SER A 398 -45.71 -18.86 -15.38
C SER A 398 -46.37 -19.54 -14.16
N LYS A 399 -46.05 -19.07 -12.95
CA LYS A 399 -46.97 -18.25 -12.12
C LYS A 399 -46.34 -17.86 -10.78
N SER A 400 -46.44 -16.56 -10.52
CA SER A 400 -46.33 -15.91 -9.22
C SER A 400 -47.32 -16.47 -8.19
N ARG A 401 -46.89 -16.65 -6.93
CA ARG A 401 -47.72 -16.37 -5.74
C ARG A 401 -46.87 -16.28 -4.46
N LYS A 402 -47.04 -15.15 -3.76
CA LYS A 402 -46.94 -14.93 -2.30
C LYS A 402 -47.62 -16.08 -1.53
N GLU A 403 -47.29 -16.46 -0.28
CA GLU A 403 -47.03 -15.68 0.93
C GLU A 403 -46.59 -16.64 2.07
N GLU A 404 -46.06 -16.05 3.16
CA GLU A 404 -46.05 -16.51 4.56
C GLU A 404 -45.35 -17.82 4.96
N GLY A 405 -44.20 -17.67 5.61
CA GLY A 405 -43.63 -18.69 6.49
C GLY A 405 -43.92 -18.37 7.96
N PRO A 406 -44.41 -19.34 8.77
CA PRO A 406 -44.40 -19.22 10.22
C PRO A 406 -43.05 -19.68 10.80
N ALA A 407 -42.66 -18.99 11.86
CA ALA A 407 -41.46 -19.22 12.65
C ALA A 407 -41.41 -20.62 13.29
N ALA A 408 -40.23 -21.23 13.34
CA ALA A 408 -39.90 -22.21 14.37
C ALA A 408 -38.38 -22.29 14.68
N VAL A 409 -38.04 -21.71 15.83
CA VAL A 409 -37.20 -22.27 16.89
C VAL A 409 -35.79 -22.78 16.51
N SER A 410 -34.82 -21.90 16.73
CA SER A 410 -33.42 -22.26 16.94
C SER A 410 -33.18 -22.81 18.35
N VAL A 411 -32.81 -24.09 18.47
CA VAL A 411 -32.21 -24.65 19.69
C VAL A 411 -30.68 -24.50 19.61
N PRO A 412 -30.00 -23.86 20.58
CA PRO A 412 -28.56 -23.66 20.54
C PRO A 412 -27.79 -24.87 21.09
N GLY A 413 -27.09 -25.57 20.21
CA GLY A 413 -26.02 -26.49 20.58
C GLY A 413 -24.79 -25.72 21.09
N LYS A 414 -24.60 -25.70 22.42
CA LYS A 414 -23.45 -25.12 23.14
C LYS A 414 -22.10 -25.60 22.58
N ARG A 415 -21.25 -24.65 22.17
CA ARG A 415 -19.77 -24.81 22.15
C ARG A 415 -19.19 -24.39 23.52
N PRO A 416 -18.10 -25.02 24.00
CA PRO A 416 -17.53 -24.68 25.30
C PRO A 416 -17.03 -23.23 25.30
N THR A 417 -17.58 -22.47 26.24
CA THR A 417 -17.46 -21.02 26.32
C THR A 417 -16.38 -20.64 27.34
N GLY A 418 -15.31 -19.99 26.86
CA GLY A 418 -14.36 -19.23 27.69
C GLY A 418 -12.92 -19.72 27.60
N ALA A 419 -12.22 -19.45 26.50
CA ALA A 419 -10.77 -19.62 26.42
C ALA A 419 -10.07 -18.33 26.86
N LEU A 420 -9.04 -18.44 27.69
CA LEU A 420 -8.10 -17.35 27.98
C LEU A 420 -7.22 -17.10 26.75
N GLU A 421 -6.98 -15.82 26.45
CA GLU A 421 -6.10 -15.39 25.36
C GLU A 421 -4.81 -14.81 25.94
N VAL A 422 -3.66 -15.15 25.34
CA VAL A 422 -2.32 -14.74 25.79
C VAL A 422 -1.66 -13.93 24.69
N GLY A 423 -1.17 -12.73 25.02
CA GLY A 423 -0.43 -11.85 24.12
C GLY A 423 1.03 -12.26 23.92
N THR A 424 1.72 -11.57 23.01
CA THR A 424 3.14 -11.81 22.72
C THR A 424 4.03 -11.36 23.88
N PRO A 425 5.03 -12.18 24.32
CA PRO A 425 6.01 -11.75 25.31
C PRO A 425 6.82 -10.54 24.84
N PHE A 426 6.97 -9.55 25.71
CA PHE A 426 7.71 -8.31 25.44
C PHE A 426 8.66 -8.01 26.60
N TYR A 427 9.79 -7.37 26.30
CA TYR A 427 10.78 -6.98 27.31
C TYR A 427 10.65 -5.50 27.61
N GLN A 428 10.27 -5.15 28.84
CA GLN A 428 10.05 -3.78 29.29
C GLN A 428 10.50 -3.64 30.75
N ASP A 429 11.14 -2.52 31.07
CA ASP A 429 11.61 -2.19 32.43
C ASP A 429 12.53 -3.27 33.05
N GLY A 430 13.41 -3.86 32.23
CA GLY A 430 14.38 -4.88 32.68
C GLY A 430 13.78 -6.27 32.94
N GLN A 431 12.50 -6.49 32.60
CA GLN A 431 11.82 -7.77 32.82
C GLN A 431 11.08 -8.22 31.57
N LEU A 432 11.04 -9.53 31.35
CA LEU A 432 10.18 -10.12 30.33
C LEU A 432 8.75 -10.22 30.88
N GLN A 433 7.78 -9.72 30.12
CA GLN A 433 6.38 -9.65 30.53
C GLN A 433 5.46 -10.21 29.44
N VAL A 434 4.29 -10.71 29.85
CA VAL A 434 3.22 -11.17 28.94
C VAL A 434 1.89 -10.65 29.44
N ARG A 435 1.04 -10.16 28.52
CA ARG A 435 -0.33 -9.74 28.85
C ARG A 435 -1.32 -10.90 28.60
N VAL A 436 -2.17 -11.19 29.57
CA VAL A 436 -3.20 -12.25 29.50
C VAL A 436 -4.58 -11.64 29.62
N TYR A 437 -5.54 -12.13 28.84
CA TYR A 437 -6.90 -11.61 28.72
C TYR A 437 -7.95 -12.72 28.93
N TRP A 438 -9.11 -12.38 29.49
CA TRP A 438 -10.26 -13.28 29.60
C TRP A 438 -11.60 -12.56 29.41
N LYS A 439 -12.64 -13.32 29.05
CA LYS A 439 -13.98 -12.77 28.81
C LYS A 439 -14.70 -12.47 30.13
N LYS A 440 -15.08 -11.22 30.36
CA LYS A 440 -15.90 -10.79 31.52
C LYS A 440 -17.28 -11.44 31.41
N ARG A 441 -17.59 -12.39 32.30
CA ARG A 441 -18.94 -12.98 32.39
C ARG A 441 -19.80 -11.97 33.14
N GLY A 442 -20.95 -11.59 32.57
CA GLY A 442 -21.82 -10.50 33.04
C GLY A 442 -22.56 -10.77 34.36
N ASP A 443 -21.85 -11.23 35.37
CA ASP A 443 -22.35 -11.46 36.73
C ASP A 443 -21.92 -10.24 37.58
N PRO A 444 -22.84 -9.33 37.96
CA PRO A 444 -22.50 -8.05 38.64
C PRO A 444 -21.90 -8.21 40.05
N LEU A 445 -21.79 -9.45 40.55
CA LEU A 445 -21.20 -9.80 41.85
C LEU A 445 -19.72 -10.23 41.77
N VAL A 446 -19.12 -10.39 40.58
CA VAL A 446 -17.70 -10.78 40.44
C VAL A 446 -16.83 -9.53 40.53
N SER A 447 -16.26 -9.29 41.71
CA SER A 447 -15.49 -8.08 41.99
C SER A 447 -13.97 -8.26 41.82
N ARG A 448 -13.42 -9.48 41.83
CA ARG A 448 -11.96 -9.75 41.74
C ARG A 448 -11.63 -11.12 41.10
N TYR A 449 -10.59 -11.15 40.27
CA TYR A 449 -10.00 -12.33 39.63
C TYR A 449 -8.65 -12.65 40.28
N HIS A 450 -8.40 -13.92 40.62
CA HIS A 450 -7.10 -14.38 41.10
C HIS A 450 -6.37 -15.13 39.97
N VAL A 451 -5.24 -14.59 39.54
CA VAL A 451 -4.38 -15.16 38.49
C VAL A 451 -3.14 -15.77 39.12
N GLN A 452 -2.78 -16.97 38.73
CA GLN A 452 -1.54 -17.62 39.17
C GLN A 452 -0.80 -18.25 37.98
N TRP A 453 0.53 -18.14 37.96
CA TRP A 453 1.38 -18.63 36.88
C TRP A 453 2.66 -19.29 37.38
N MET A 454 3.11 -20.33 36.70
CA MET A 454 4.36 -21.04 37.00
C MET A 454 5.00 -21.59 35.72
N PRO A 455 6.34 -21.71 35.66
CA PRO A 455 7.02 -22.41 34.58
C PRO A 455 6.78 -23.93 34.70
N GLU A 456 6.36 -24.57 33.61
CA GLU A 456 6.26 -26.03 33.49
C GLU A 456 7.62 -26.65 33.14
N TYR A 457 8.38 -26.00 32.25
CA TYR A 457 9.76 -26.38 31.91
C TYR A 457 10.50 -25.18 31.30
N CYS A 458 11.83 -25.16 31.47
CA CYS A 458 12.73 -24.13 30.97
C CYS A 458 13.95 -24.77 30.31
N ALA A 459 14.44 -24.19 29.21
CA ALA A 459 15.60 -24.71 28.49
C ALA A 459 16.91 -24.70 29.32
N HIS A 460 17.00 -23.84 30.34
CA HIS A 460 18.20 -23.66 31.17
C HIS A 460 18.12 -24.32 32.57
N ASN A 461 17.21 -25.29 32.78
CA ASN A 461 16.99 -25.95 34.09
C ASN A 461 16.73 -25.01 35.28
N GLU A 462 16.36 -23.75 35.03
CA GLU A 462 15.92 -22.81 36.06
C GLU A 462 14.44 -23.03 36.36
N THR A 463 14.09 -23.22 37.63
CA THR A 463 12.70 -23.36 38.08
C THR A 463 12.30 -22.17 38.94
N LYS A 464 11.26 -21.44 38.51
CA LYS A 464 10.67 -20.33 39.28
C LYS A 464 9.44 -20.83 40.05
N ALA A 465 9.24 -20.35 41.27
CA ALA A 465 8.08 -20.71 42.10
C ALA A 465 6.76 -20.15 41.53
N LEU A 466 5.62 -20.71 41.99
CA LEU A 466 4.28 -20.26 41.59
C LEU A 466 4.01 -18.82 42.04
N GLU A 467 3.79 -17.94 41.08
CA GLU A 467 3.44 -16.53 41.33
C GLU A 467 1.93 -16.30 41.23
N LYS A 468 1.43 -15.32 41.98
CA LYS A 468 0.01 -15.04 42.14
C LYS A 468 -0.23 -13.54 42.11
N SER A 469 -1.34 -13.12 41.49
CA SER A 469 -1.79 -11.72 41.49
C SER A 469 -3.31 -11.64 41.42
N VAL A 470 -3.86 -10.51 41.83
CA VAL A 470 -5.30 -10.26 41.86
C VAL A 470 -5.60 -9.01 41.04
N THR A 471 -6.57 -9.09 40.13
CA THR A 471 -7.00 -7.96 39.31
C THR A 471 -8.52 -7.85 39.29
N GLN A 472 -9.03 -6.63 39.10
CA GLN A 472 -10.45 -6.34 38.86
C GLN A 472 -10.76 -6.24 37.35
N GLU A 473 -9.71 -6.03 36.54
CA GLU A 473 -9.78 -5.93 35.09
C GLU A 473 -9.94 -7.31 34.44
N ASN A 474 -10.32 -7.30 33.16
CA ASN A 474 -10.41 -8.53 32.35
C ASN A 474 -9.07 -8.92 31.70
N TYR A 475 -7.97 -8.33 32.16
CA TYR A 475 -6.60 -8.61 31.74
C TYR A 475 -5.59 -8.38 32.86
N ILE A 476 -4.38 -8.93 32.72
CA ILE A 476 -3.24 -8.68 33.60
C ILE A 476 -1.91 -8.80 32.85
N ASN A 477 -0.91 -8.01 33.25
CA ASN A 477 0.48 -8.19 32.84
C ASN A 477 1.18 -9.11 33.84
N LEU A 478 1.79 -10.20 33.36
CA LEU A 478 2.60 -11.11 34.15
C LEU A 478 4.07 -10.67 34.03
N PRO A 479 4.66 -10.08 35.08
CA PRO A 479 6.04 -9.59 35.04
C PRO A 479 7.06 -10.70 35.35
N GLY A 480 8.35 -10.41 35.12
CA GLY A 480 9.46 -11.24 35.61
C GLY A 480 9.54 -12.66 35.04
N LEU A 481 9.10 -12.89 33.81
CA LEU A 481 9.14 -14.22 33.19
C LEU A 481 10.57 -14.60 32.77
N LEU A 482 10.90 -15.88 32.81
CA LEU A 482 12.18 -16.42 32.34
C LEU A 482 12.17 -16.62 30.82
N PHE A 483 13.34 -16.50 30.18
CA PHE A 483 13.49 -16.77 28.74
C PHE A 483 13.46 -18.27 28.44
N SER A 484 13.01 -18.63 27.24
CA SER A 484 12.98 -20.04 26.76
C SER A 484 12.24 -21.01 27.70
N CYS A 485 11.12 -20.58 28.26
CA CYS A 485 10.31 -21.34 29.21
C CYS A 485 8.86 -21.47 28.75
N LYS A 486 8.24 -22.61 29.08
CA LYS A 486 6.79 -22.77 28.96
C LYS A 486 6.15 -22.45 30.30
N TYR A 487 5.20 -21.51 30.32
CA TYR A 487 4.44 -21.13 31.49
C TYR A 487 3.01 -21.63 31.43
N ARG A 488 2.45 -22.02 32.57
CA ARG A 488 1.03 -22.31 32.77
C ARG A 488 0.40 -21.19 33.60
N VAL A 489 -0.70 -20.64 33.10
CA VAL A 489 -1.49 -19.59 33.78
C VAL A 489 -2.87 -20.13 34.08
N THR A 490 -3.37 -19.85 35.28
CA THR A 490 -4.73 -20.19 35.71
C THR A 490 -5.41 -18.97 36.32
N VAL A 491 -6.68 -18.74 35.98
CA VAL A 491 -7.48 -17.62 36.45
C VAL A 491 -8.73 -18.14 37.15
N HIS A 492 -8.94 -17.67 38.38
CA HIS A 492 -10.05 -18.04 39.26
C HIS A 492 -10.97 -16.85 39.49
N THR A 493 -12.29 -17.08 39.54
CA THR A 493 -13.25 -16.04 39.93
C THR A 493 -13.70 -16.23 41.37
N MET A 494 -13.68 -15.17 42.17
CA MET A 494 -14.12 -15.22 43.56
C MET A 494 -15.65 -15.13 43.63
N LYS A 495 -16.34 -16.20 44.03
CA LYS A 495 -17.74 -16.16 44.51
C LYS A 495 -17.75 -16.38 46.02
N SER A 496 -18.59 -15.64 46.75
CA SER A 496 -18.66 -15.66 48.22
C SER A 496 -19.07 -16.98 48.87
N LYS A 497 -19.25 -18.10 48.14
CA LYS A 497 -19.47 -19.43 48.75
C LYS A 497 -19.30 -20.67 47.84
N ARG A 498 -18.74 -20.57 46.62
CA ARG A 498 -18.42 -21.75 45.77
C ARG A 498 -17.23 -21.49 44.84
N ARG A 499 -16.23 -22.39 44.82
CA ARG A 499 -15.13 -22.41 43.83
C ARG A 499 -15.71 -22.53 42.42
N SER A 500 -15.41 -21.57 41.54
CA SER A 500 -15.77 -21.59 40.13
C SER A 500 -14.75 -22.42 39.32
N LYS A 501 -15.14 -22.85 38.13
CA LYS A 501 -14.34 -23.74 37.26
C LYS A 501 -13.09 -22.99 36.74
N ASP A 502 -11.92 -23.45 37.15
CA ASP A 502 -10.61 -22.90 36.79
C ASP A 502 -10.44 -22.82 35.28
N GLN A 503 -10.03 -21.65 34.80
CA GLN A 503 -9.74 -21.41 33.39
C GLN A 503 -8.20 -21.37 33.27
N SER A 504 -7.61 -22.25 32.46
CA SER A 504 -6.14 -22.40 32.35
C SER A 504 -5.64 -22.41 30.91
N THR A 505 -4.48 -21.80 30.67
CA THR A 505 -3.80 -21.80 29.37
C THR A 505 -2.27 -21.84 29.55
N THR A 506 -1.53 -22.17 28.50
CA THR A 506 -0.07 -22.23 28.52
C THR A 506 0.55 -21.38 27.41
N PHE A 507 1.72 -20.81 27.63
CA PHE A 507 2.44 -19.99 26.64
C PHE A 507 3.95 -20.20 26.72
N LEU A 508 4.68 -19.81 25.67
CA LEU A 508 6.14 -19.95 25.56
C LEU A 508 6.81 -18.56 25.55
N THR A 509 7.93 -18.43 26.26
CA THR A 509 8.77 -17.24 26.21
C THR A 509 9.93 -17.39 25.22
N PRO A 510 10.32 -16.30 24.52
CA PRO A 510 11.40 -16.33 23.53
C PRO A 510 12.78 -16.52 24.18
N ALA A 511 13.78 -16.87 23.37
CA ALA A 511 15.18 -16.87 23.80
C ALA A 511 15.76 -15.46 23.89
N CYS A 512 16.66 -15.21 24.85
CA CYS A 512 17.26 -13.89 25.06
C CYS A 512 18.00 -13.36 23.81
N ALA A 513 18.64 -14.26 23.04
CA ALA A 513 19.36 -13.91 21.80
C ALA A 513 18.45 -13.33 20.70
N VAL A 514 17.18 -13.76 20.64
CA VAL A 514 16.21 -13.30 19.63
C VAL A 514 15.75 -11.86 19.88
N LEU A 515 15.82 -11.41 21.13
CA LEU A 515 15.47 -10.03 21.51
C LEU A 515 16.68 -9.09 21.40
N ARG A 516 17.91 -9.59 21.64
CA ARG A 516 19.16 -8.82 21.46
C ARG A 516 19.38 -8.33 20.03
N SER A 517 18.97 -9.10 19.01
CA SER A 517 19.12 -8.70 17.59
C SER A 517 18.15 -7.62 17.12
N LYS A 518 17.21 -7.18 17.97
CA LYS A 518 16.16 -6.21 17.63
C LYS A 518 16.18 -4.92 18.45
N THR A 519 17.06 -4.80 19.45
CA THR A 519 17.12 -3.63 20.35
C THR A 519 18.48 -2.94 20.31
N GLN A 520 18.48 -1.59 20.24
CA GLN A 520 19.68 -0.75 20.23
C GLN A 520 20.47 -0.75 21.57
N LYS A 521 19.94 -1.35 22.65
CA LYS A 521 20.64 -1.50 23.95
C LYS A 521 20.82 -2.99 24.30
N PRO A 522 22.00 -3.41 24.80
CA PRO A 522 22.26 -4.80 25.15
C PRO A 522 21.43 -5.24 26.36
N ILE A 523 20.67 -6.32 26.19
CA ILE A 523 19.90 -6.97 27.26
C ILE A 523 20.87 -7.87 28.05
N PRO A 524 21.01 -7.75 29.38
CA PRO A 524 21.82 -8.67 30.16
C PRO A 524 21.12 -10.04 30.21
N CYS A 525 21.72 -11.05 29.57
CA CYS A 525 21.21 -12.43 29.58
C CYS A 525 21.93 -13.23 30.69
N PRO A 526 21.22 -14.05 31.47
CA PRO A 526 21.86 -14.96 32.43
C PRO A 526 22.76 -15.95 31.66
N GLY A 527 24.04 -16.01 32.02
CA GLY A 527 25.02 -16.95 31.41
C GLY A 527 26.24 -16.33 30.72
N GLU A 528 26.40 -15.00 30.70
CA GLU A 528 27.63 -14.34 30.20
C GLU A 528 28.76 -14.36 31.24
N GLY A 529 29.26 -15.56 31.54
CA GLY A 529 30.65 -15.77 31.96
C GLY A 529 31.45 -16.13 30.71
N GLY A 530 32.43 -15.31 30.34
CA GLY A 530 33.08 -15.31 29.04
C GLY A 530 33.53 -16.67 28.50
N SER A 531 33.19 -16.94 27.24
CA SER A 531 34.02 -17.78 26.37
C SER A 531 33.96 -17.24 24.95
N VAL A 532 35.14 -17.02 24.38
CA VAL A 532 35.32 -16.65 22.97
C VAL A 532 34.83 -17.84 22.14
N GLN A 533 33.71 -17.65 21.43
CA GLN A 533 33.23 -18.64 20.45
C GLN A 533 34.35 -18.88 19.42
N PRO A 534 34.72 -20.15 19.13
CA PRO A 534 35.76 -20.46 18.16
C PRO A 534 35.33 -19.97 16.76
N LYS A 535 36.18 -19.16 16.11
CA LYS A 535 35.94 -18.67 14.74
C LYS A 535 35.69 -19.84 13.80
N VAL A 536 34.52 -19.84 13.16
CA VAL A 536 34.16 -20.82 12.12
C VAL A 536 35.01 -20.54 10.89
N LEU A 537 35.88 -21.47 10.52
CA LEU A 537 36.85 -21.32 9.42
C LEU A 537 36.37 -21.93 8.10
N ALA A 538 35.33 -22.78 8.15
CA ALA A 538 34.75 -23.39 6.97
C ALA A 538 34.10 -22.34 6.06
N LYS A 539 34.52 -22.30 4.79
CA LYS A 539 33.98 -21.39 3.78
C LYS A 539 33.56 -22.12 2.49
N PRO A 540 32.57 -21.60 1.75
CA PRO A 540 32.23 -22.11 0.43
C PRO A 540 33.32 -21.71 -0.58
N GLU A 541 33.66 -22.62 -1.48
CA GLU A 541 34.67 -22.43 -2.54
C GLU A 541 34.09 -22.89 -3.88
N ASN A 542 34.66 -22.42 -4.99
CA ASN A 542 34.27 -22.82 -6.34
C ASN A 542 32.77 -22.63 -6.65
N LEU A 543 32.22 -21.43 -6.40
CA LEU A 543 30.87 -21.10 -6.87
C LEU A 543 30.83 -21.12 -8.41
N THR A 544 29.97 -21.99 -8.95
CA THR A 544 29.73 -22.22 -10.37
C THR A 544 28.24 -22.07 -10.66
N ALA A 545 27.90 -21.60 -11.86
CA ALA A 545 26.53 -21.45 -12.31
C ALA A 545 26.37 -22.11 -13.68
N ALA A 546 25.28 -22.85 -13.87
CA ALA A 546 24.85 -23.37 -15.16
C ALA A 546 23.40 -22.95 -15.41
N PHE A 547 23.07 -22.54 -16.63
CA PHE A 547 21.74 -22.04 -16.98
C PHE A 547 21.04 -22.98 -17.97
N SER A 548 19.79 -23.33 -17.69
CA SER A 548 18.91 -24.08 -18.59
C SER A 548 17.75 -23.19 -19.02
N ILE A 549 17.36 -23.28 -20.30
CA ILE A 549 16.29 -22.45 -20.89
C ILE A 549 15.17 -23.40 -21.32
N HIS A 550 13.99 -23.25 -20.73
CA HIS A 550 12.79 -24.02 -21.09
C HIS A 550 11.62 -23.04 -21.29
N GLU A 551 11.01 -23.04 -22.48
CA GLU A 551 9.84 -22.19 -22.81
C GLU A 551 10.02 -20.69 -22.50
N GLY A 552 11.25 -20.17 -22.60
CA GLY A 552 11.58 -18.78 -22.31
C GLY A 552 11.85 -18.46 -20.84
N ASN A 553 11.71 -19.42 -19.92
CA ASN A 553 12.16 -19.29 -18.54
C ASN A 553 13.61 -19.77 -18.38
N ILE A 554 14.45 -18.93 -17.78
CA ILE A 554 15.84 -19.29 -17.43
C ILE A 554 15.86 -19.85 -16.01
N THR A 555 16.41 -21.05 -15.87
CA THR A 555 16.67 -21.68 -14.58
C THR A 555 18.18 -21.75 -14.35
N GLY A 556 18.63 -21.17 -13.23
CA GLY A 556 20.04 -21.19 -12.81
C GLY A 556 20.30 -22.30 -11.80
N HIS A 557 21.32 -23.12 -12.05
CA HIS A 557 21.85 -24.14 -11.16
C HIS A 557 23.18 -23.66 -10.60
N PHE A 558 23.21 -23.35 -9.30
CA PHE A 558 24.39 -22.82 -8.62
C PHE A 558 25.02 -23.88 -7.74
N LEU A 559 26.26 -24.26 -8.01
CA LEU A 559 26.99 -25.29 -7.26
C LEU A 559 28.21 -24.69 -6.56
N TRP A 560 28.49 -25.14 -5.35
CA TRP A 560 29.71 -24.82 -4.61
C TRP A 560 30.31 -26.06 -3.96
N ARG A 561 31.58 -25.94 -3.57
CA ARG A 561 32.29 -26.88 -2.69
C ARG A 561 32.53 -26.21 -1.34
N VAL A 562 32.91 -26.97 -0.34
CA VAL A 562 33.29 -26.42 0.97
C VAL A 562 34.74 -26.78 1.23
N SER A 563 35.53 -25.83 1.71
CA SER A 563 36.90 -26.08 2.18
C SER A 563 36.87 -27.18 3.25
N ARG A 564 37.75 -28.19 3.18
CA ARG A 564 37.74 -29.36 4.07
C ARG A 564 37.52 -28.95 5.55
N PRO A 565 36.38 -29.29 6.18
CA PRO A 565 36.13 -28.89 7.55
C PRO A 565 37.09 -29.63 8.49
N GLN A 566 37.68 -28.91 9.46
CA GLN A 566 38.37 -29.56 10.58
C GLN A 566 37.40 -30.52 11.29
N PRO A 567 37.86 -31.67 11.83
CA PRO A 567 36.97 -32.72 12.37
C PRO A 567 35.98 -32.26 13.46
N HIS A 568 36.22 -31.11 14.08
CA HIS A 568 35.40 -30.52 15.15
C HIS A 568 34.35 -29.50 14.66
N GLN A 569 34.31 -29.15 13.37
CA GLN A 569 33.36 -28.18 12.81
C GLN A 569 32.28 -28.90 11.99
N ARG A 570 31.22 -29.35 12.66
CA ARG A 570 30.07 -29.99 12.00
C ARG A 570 29.23 -28.94 11.29
N ILE A 571 29.17 -29.02 9.96
CA ILE A 571 28.33 -28.17 9.12
C ILE A 571 26.86 -28.58 9.36
N THR A 572 26.02 -27.60 9.68
CA THR A 572 24.58 -27.77 9.94
C THR A 572 23.73 -27.21 8.81
N GLY A 573 24.31 -26.44 7.89
CA GLY A 573 23.63 -25.97 6.68
C GLY A 573 24.40 -24.88 5.94
N PHE A 574 23.76 -24.30 4.93
CA PHE A 574 24.24 -23.14 4.19
C PHE A 574 23.17 -22.07 4.13
N GLN A 575 23.55 -20.81 4.33
CA GLN A 575 22.69 -19.67 3.99
C GLN A 575 23.10 -19.16 2.62
N VAL A 576 22.16 -19.17 1.67
CA VAL A 576 22.39 -18.72 0.30
C VAL A 576 21.49 -17.53 0.02
N THR A 577 22.07 -16.44 -0.47
CA THR A 577 21.37 -15.20 -0.82
C THR A 577 21.69 -14.83 -2.26
N TRP A 578 20.68 -14.55 -3.08
CA TRP A 578 20.88 -14.07 -4.45
C TRP A 578 20.05 -12.82 -4.73
N ALA A 579 20.57 -11.93 -5.57
CA ALA A 579 19.92 -10.68 -5.91
C ALA A 579 20.32 -10.15 -7.29
N GLU A 580 19.41 -9.46 -7.96
CA GLU A 580 19.64 -8.76 -9.22
C GLU A 580 20.52 -7.52 -8.99
N VAL A 581 21.52 -7.33 -9.86
CA VAL A 581 22.46 -6.21 -9.83
C VAL A 581 22.22 -5.34 -11.06
N THR A 582 21.82 -4.09 -10.86
CA THR A 582 21.71 -3.10 -11.94
C THR A 582 23.06 -2.51 -12.28
N THR A 583 23.31 -2.30 -13.58
CA THR A 583 24.59 -1.79 -14.10
C THR A 583 24.77 -0.27 -13.97
N GLU A 584 23.81 0.45 -13.40
CA GLU A 584 23.96 1.89 -13.12
C GLU A 584 24.57 2.13 -11.73
N SER A 585 25.89 1.91 -11.60
CA SER A 585 26.62 2.36 -10.42
C SER A 585 27.27 3.72 -10.67
N ARG A 586 26.80 4.75 -9.96
CA ARG A 586 27.60 5.95 -9.69
C ARG A 586 28.78 5.55 -8.80
N GLN A 587 29.96 6.09 -9.09
CA GLN A 587 31.17 5.88 -8.29
C GLN A 587 30.90 6.24 -6.82
N ASN A 588 31.21 5.30 -5.92
CA ASN A 588 31.25 5.41 -4.44
C ASN A 588 30.01 5.08 -3.59
N SER A 589 29.09 4.23 -4.05
CA SER A 589 28.15 3.54 -3.14
C SER A 589 27.96 2.08 -3.55
N LEU A 590 27.95 1.18 -2.56
CA LEU A 590 27.67 -0.25 -2.72
C LEU A 590 26.43 -0.45 -3.62
N PRO A 591 26.46 -1.40 -4.56
CA PRO A 591 25.35 -1.63 -5.48
C PRO A 591 24.13 -2.11 -4.68
N ASN A 592 23.09 -1.28 -4.63
CA ASN A 592 21.81 -1.62 -4.02
C ASN A 592 21.17 -2.74 -4.84
N SER A 593 21.18 -3.95 -4.29
CA SER A 593 20.54 -5.09 -4.94
C SER A 593 19.01 -4.94 -4.86
N ILE A 594 18.34 -5.03 -6.01
CA ILE A 594 16.91 -4.81 -6.18
C ILE A 594 16.14 -6.08 -5.78
N ILE A 595 16.01 -6.35 -4.48
CA ILE A 595 15.40 -7.57 -3.88
C ILE A 595 16.42 -8.71 -3.74
N SER A 596 16.92 -8.90 -2.51
CA SER A 596 17.70 -10.08 -2.11
C SER A 596 16.77 -11.18 -1.63
N GLN A 597 16.82 -12.35 -2.27
CA GLN A 597 16.15 -13.57 -1.80
C GLN A 597 17.15 -14.43 -1.04
N SER A 598 16.76 -15.01 0.10
CA SER A 598 17.64 -15.89 0.90
C SER A 598 16.96 -17.21 1.26
N GLN A 599 17.77 -18.27 1.32
CA GLN A 599 17.34 -19.62 1.65
C GLN A 599 18.40 -20.32 2.50
N ILE A 600 17.94 -21.09 3.50
CA ILE A 600 18.80 -21.98 4.28
C ILE A 600 18.69 -23.40 3.72
N LEU A 601 19.83 -23.99 3.38
CA LEU A 601 19.95 -25.35 2.84
C LEU A 601 20.56 -26.28 3.88
N PRO A 602 20.17 -27.57 3.91
CA PRO A 602 20.78 -28.58 4.77
C PRO A 602 22.25 -28.86 4.38
N PRO A 603 23.06 -29.47 5.27
CA PRO A 603 24.52 -29.58 5.10
C PRO A 603 24.95 -30.48 3.93
N ASP A 604 24.05 -31.35 3.50
CA ASP A 604 24.17 -32.29 2.38
C ASP A 604 23.77 -31.68 1.02
N HIS A 605 23.32 -30.42 1.00
CA HIS A 605 22.89 -29.72 -0.22
C HIS A 605 23.87 -28.59 -0.60
N ASN A 606 24.71 -28.84 -1.60
CA ASN A 606 25.66 -27.89 -2.17
C ASN A 606 25.25 -27.35 -3.56
N LEU A 607 23.96 -27.46 -3.87
CA LEU A 607 23.32 -27.02 -5.11
C LEU A 607 22.09 -26.18 -4.76
N LEU A 608 21.98 -25.01 -5.38
CA LEU A 608 20.77 -24.18 -5.39
C LEU A 608 20.20 -24.14 -6.82
N VAL A 609 18.89 -24.31 -6.96
CA VAL A 609 18.18 -24.15 -8.24
C VAL A 609 17.23 -22.96 -8.12
N VAL A 610 17.41 -21.96 -8.99
CA VAL A 610 16.57 -20.76 -9.04
C VAL A 610 15.90 -20.68 -10.41
N SER A 611 14.57 -20.74 -10.44
CA SER A 611 13.77 -20.61 -11.65
C SER A 611 13.34 -19.15 -11.90
N ASN A 612 12.94 -18.85 -13.14
CA ASN A 612 12.43 -17.55 -13.57
C ASN A 612 13.45 -16.39 -13.41
N LEU A 613 14.73 -16.68 -13.68
CA LEU A 613 15.73 -15.61 -13.77
C LEU A 613 15.47 -14.78 -15.03
N ARG A 614 15.67 -13.46 -14.94
CA ARG A 614 15.53 -12.55 -16.08
C ARG A 614 16.66 -12.79 -17.09
N PRO A 615 16.40 -12.68 -18.41
CA PRO A 615 17.44 -12.74 -19.43
C PRO A 615 18.39 -11.54 -19.35
N GLU A 616 19.64 -11.73 -19.81
CA GLU A 616 20.67 -10.68 -19.91
C GLU A 616 20.92 -9.86 -18.63
N THR A 617 20.66 -10.46 -17.47
CA THR A 617 20.65 -9.79 -16.18
C THR A 617 21.80 -10.31 -15.31
N TYR A 618 22.46 -9.41 -14.57
CA TYR A 618 23.49 -9.78 -13.60
C TYR A 618 22.87 -10.15 -12.26
N TYR A 619 23.26 -11.30 -11.72
CA TYR A 619 22.85 -11.78 -10.40
C TYR A 619 24.06 -11.96 -9.50
N ARG A 620 24.03 -11.35 -8.31
CA ARG A 620 24.98 -11.61 -7.23
C ARG A 620 24.47 -12.78 -6.40
N LEU A 621 25.29 -13.82 -6.22
CA LEU A 621 25.05 -14.94 -5.33
C LEU A 621 26.05 -14.90 -4.17
N GLU A 622 25.57 -15.05 -2.95
CA GLU A 622 26.35 -15.06 -1.70
C GLU A 622 26.01 -16.32 -0.90
N VAL A 623 27.00 -17.12 -0.55
CA VAL A 623 26.85 -18.37 0.20
C VAL A 623 27.64 -18.28 1.50
N GLN A 624 27.04 -18.72 2.61
CA GLN A 624 27.65 -18.73 3.94
C GLN A 624 27.45 -20.10 4.59
N VAL A 625 28.47 -20.62 5.27
CA VAL A 625 28.40 -21.91 5.98
C VAL A 625 27.78 -21.70 7.36
N ILE A 626 26.87 -22.57 7.77
CA ILE A 626 26.31 -22.59 9.11
C ILE A 626 26.89 -23.80 9.84
N THR A 627 27.38 -23.59 11.06
CA THR A 627 27.88 -24.65 11.93
C THR A 627 27.22 -24.57 13.30
N ALA A 628 27.43 -25.59 14.14
CA ALA A 628 26.98 -25.57 15.54
C ALA A 628 27.56 -24.39 16.36
N GLY A 629 28.70 -23.82 15.94
CA GLY A 629 29.37 -22.67 16.58
C GLY A 629 29.01 -21.31 15.98
N GLY A 630 28.07 -21.25 15.04
CA GLY A 630 27.65 -20.02 14.37
C GLY A 630 27.93 -20.01 12.87
N GLU A 631 27.81 -18.81 12.28
CA GLU A 631 27.96 -18.59 10.84
C GLU A 631 29.43 -18.35 10.46
N GLY A 632 29.88 -19.03 9.41
CA GLY A 632 31.20 -18.87 8.81
C GLY A 632 31.29 -17.65 7.87
N PRO A 633 32.45 -17.39 7.25
CA PRO A 633 32.61 -16.31 6.29
C PRO A 633 31.78 -16.53 5.01
N ALA A 634 31.17 -15.45 4.50
CA ALA A 634 30.38 -15.47 3.28
C ALA A 634 31.27 -15.35 2.03
N THR A 635 30.93 -16.09 0.97
CA THR A 635 31.60 -16.03 -0.34
C THR A 635 30.62 -15.57 -1.40
N MET A 636 30.98 -14.52 -2.16
CA MET A 636 30.13 -13.94 -3.20
C MET A 636 30.68 -14.13 -4.62
N LYS A 637 29.78 -14.24 -5.60
CA LYS A 637 30.11 -14.23 -7.03
C LYS A 637 28.96 -13.65 -7.85
N ILE A 638 29.27 -12.97 -8.96
CA ILE A 638 28.28 -12.40 -9.88
C ILE A 638 28.22 -13.27 -11.14
N PHE A 639 27.01 -13.55 -11.62
CA PHE A 639 26.74 -14.33 -12.83
C PHE A 639 25.80 -13.58 -13.75
N GLN A 640 25.99 -13.72 -15.06
CA GLN A 640 25.10 -13.15 -16.08
C GLN A 640 24.24 -14.26 -16.68
N THR A 641 22.93 -14.00 -16.80
CA THR A 641 22.00 -14.93 -17.45
C THR A 641 22.03 -14.80 -18.97
N PRO A 642 21.78 -15.90 -19.72
CA PRO A 642 21.78 -15.89 -21.19
C PRO A 642 20.61 -15.11 -21.79
N SER A 643 20.73 -14.70 -23.06
CA SER A 643 19.67 -14.08 -23.85
C SER A 643 18.65 -15.11 -24.37
N VAL A 644 17.36 -14.80 -24.37
CA VAL A 644 16.29 -15.65 -24.95
C VAL A 644 15.83 -15.02 -26.27
N ASN A 645 16.28 -15.54 -27.42
CA ASN A 645 15.76 -15.12 -28.73
C ASN A 645 14.45 -15.86 -29.06
N PRO A 646 13.40 -15.18 -29.55
CA PRO A 646 12.21 -15.85 -30.05
C PRO A 646 12.55 -16.59 -31.35
N VAL A 647 12.36 -17.90 -31.36
CA VAL A 647 12.56 -18.75 -32.54
C VAL A 647 11.50 -18.39 -33.58
N LEU A 648 11.93 -17.75 -34.67
CA LEU A 648 11.19 -17.72 -35.93
C LEU A 648 11.02 -19.17 -36.41
N GLN A 649 9.78 -19.61 -36.56
CA GLN A 649 9.45 -20.80 -37.35
C GLN A 649 9.88 -20.56 -38.81
N LEU A 650 11.08 -20.99 -39.17
CA LEU A 650 11.50 -21.12 -40.56
C LEU A 650 11.38 -22.58 -40.99
N ARG A 651 10.50 -22.80 -41.97
CA ARG A 651 10.36 -24.03 -42.75
C ARG A 651 11.73 -24.54 -43.23
N PRO A 652 11.96 -25.85 -43.29
CA PRO A 652 13.21 -26.41 -43.77
C PRO A 652 13.30 -26.22 -45.29
N LYS A 653 14.32 -25.49 -45.76
CA LYS A 653 14.79 -25.58 -47.15
C LYS A 653 16.16 -26.22 -47.18
N LEU A 654 16.28 -27.18 -48.09
CA LEU A 654 17.43 -28.04 -48.33
C LEU A 654 18.75 -27.30 -48.58
N ARG A 655 19.82 -27.93 -48.09
CA ARG A 655 21.20 -28.05 -48.61
C ARG A 655 21.74 -26.94 -49.52
N GLN A 656 22.90 -26.40 -49.12
CA GLN A 656 24.17 -26.63 -49.84
C GLN A 656 25.38 -26.37 -48.93
N GLN A 657 26.33 -27.30 -48.96
CA GLN A 657 27.65 -27.22 -48.33
C GLN A 657 28.56 -26.30 -49.14
N HIS A 658 29.44 -25.52 -48.48
CA HIS A 658 30.83 -25.37 -48.92
C HIS A 658 31.78 -24.82 -47.83
N HIS A 659 32.74 -25.67 -47.47
CA HIS A 659 34.15 -25.53 -47.04
C HIS A 659 34.79 -24.23 -46.49
N GLN A 660 35.55 -24.45 -45.39
CA GLN A 660 36.90 -23.96 -45.00
C GLN A 660 37.09 -22.43 -44.78
N LYS A 661 37.86 -21.93 -43.80
CA LYS A 661 39.16 -22.38 -43.24
C LYS A 661 39.47 -21.66 -41.91
N GLN A 662 40.35 -22.24 -41.10
CA GLN A 662 40.83 -21.76 -39.79
C GLN A 662 41.97 -20.69 -39.87
N SER A 663 42.05 -19.88 -38.80
CA SER A 663 43.25 -19.36 -38.08
C SER A 663 44.04 -18.17 -38.66
N PRO A 664 44.96 -17.51 -37.88
CA PRO A 664 44.84 -16.93 -36.52
C PRO A 664 45.57 -15.55 -36.38
N GLU A 665 45.62 -14.97 -35.17
CA GLU A 665 46.67 -14.09 -34.54
C GLU A 665 46.03 -12.97 -33.69
N LYS A 666 46.16 -13.02 -32.35
CA LYS A 666 47.25 -12.45 -31.51
C LYS A 666 47.47 -10.95 -31.70
N HIS A 667 46.95 -10.16 -30.75
CA HIS A 667 47.76 -9.42 -29.77
C HIS A 667 46.99 -9.21 -28.48
#